data_AF-A0A0B1THP7-F1
#
_entry.id   AF-A0A0B1THP7-F1
#
_cell.length_a   1.000
_cell.length_b   1.000
_cell.length_c   1.000
_cell.angle_alpha   90.00
_cell.angle_beta   90.00
_cell.angle_gamma   90.00
#
_symmetry.space_group_name_H-M   'P 1'
#
loop_
_entity.id
_entity.type
_entity.pdbx_description
1 polymer ?
#
loop_
_entity_poly.entity_id
_entity_poly.type
_entity_poly.pdbx_seq_one_letter_code
_entity_poly.pdbx_strand_id
1 'polypeptide(L)'
;MTHTEERSHSRRDHSSELDSESIKQLLEDGELETLRWEDDDISLRSAASNSRLPYDKLTAQELVHFPDASDSKASTNLYLFVRNKILQLWLLEPNVELTSEDAIEQLPIPFNSDRRFVRRIHGFLQRYGFINYGNFHRLASALVLTSKRKRVIIIGAGAAGIAAMKQLHYFGFDVVVLEGRKRLGGRVHTYHQKDSSVVADLGAMVVTGINGNPIVTMMRQTQCTPVRISPECPIYDEYGKLVDQRKDELVAEAFKKIGDTAAYIAHTLGVTEVNGNKLSVADAYNNILDMLELRMQRRRLKYWQIYEEILEKMKQVQNEITLYKKSAVYLAEKLKSSDGSIPLTLDSDSRLEMDILRRCYKRDLGEAIKRYDATRERFRNLETTLRNLKKQEPSEVYMNQRDRRLLDFHFANLEYVSGGTLDRLSLQHFDQEDEFQFTGSHMAIRDGYGDFLTRLVTSDVASMIKQNAVVESIKYNEKGVEVQYKTDDSICTIDGDVCLCTIPLGVLKRSVMEASDAPKFEPPLPENTIKAIIEMGFGNFNKVVLIFSRPFWDVTQNYFGHLNHSRSSRGEMFMFTAVSKAPVLIAMMAGEAANLEAPNEVIVRKAMNVLANIFGSACPKGVSLQFFFLLHNSQRLSQPVEAVITRWHKDPFACGAYAYIPCGSRGDLCDILAEPIRAQAADGTYSGEERIFFAGEHTSGRYPASVQVQLLWIISYYFCIIEEKSISMR
;
A
#
# COMPACT_ATOMS: atom_id res chain seq x y z
N MET A 1 28.49 28.61 66.79
CA MET A 1 29.30 27.69 65.97
C MET A 1 28.64 26.33 66.08
N THR A 2 28.07 25.67 65.08
CA THR A 2 28.15 25.76 63.61
C THR A 2 27.02 24.90 63.04
N HIS A 3 26.36 25.41 61.99
CA HIS A 3 25.65 24.74 60.87
C HIS A 3 25.03 23.34 61.03
N THR A 4 23.71 23.29 60.88
CA THR A 4 22.96 22.13 60.35
C THR A 4 22.13 22.60 59.16
N GLU A 5 22.44 22.08 57.97
CA GLU A 5 21.71 22.32 56.71
C GLU A 5 20.52 21.37 56.58
N GLU A 6 19.35 21.92 56.25
CA GLU A 6 18.17 21.19 55.80
C GLU A 6 18.29 20.83 54.31
N ARG A 7 18.18 19.55 53.98
CA ARG A 7 18.03 19.05 52.61
C ARG A 7 16.53 18.94 52.27
N SER A 8 16.04 19.77 51.35
CA SER A 8 14.75 19.57 50.69
C SER A 8 14.91 18.63 49.49
N HIS A 9 14.16 17.53 49.47
CA HIS A 9 14.04 16.62 48.33
C HIS A 9 12.97 17.12 47.37
N SER A 10 13.37 17.59 46.18
CA SER A 10 12.48 17.57 45.01
C SER A 10 12.83 16.35 44.16
N ARG A 11 11.93 15.37 44.14
CA ARG A 11 11.94 14.32 43.11
C ARG A 11 11.39 14.96 41.83
N ARG A 12 12.27 15.32 40.90
CA ARG A 12 11.88 15.54 39.50
C ARG A 12 11.82 14.16 38.83
N ASP A 13 10.67 13.82 38.28
CA ASP A 13 10.48 12.65 37.42
C ASP A 13 11.36 12.78 36.18
N HIS A 14 12.50 12.11 36.18
CA HIS A 14 13.42 12.07 35.04
C HIS A 14 12.96 11.13 33.90
N SER A 15 11.74 10.58 33.94
CA SER A 15 11.23 9.68 32.89
C SER A 15 10.36 10.36 31.82
N SER A 16 9.92 11.61 32.00
CA SER A 16 9.06 12.30 31.02
C SER A 16 9.83 13.18 30.03
N GLU A 17 11.01 13.70 30.40
CA GLU A 17 11.81 14.57 29.51
C GLU A 17 12.52 13.77 28.41
N LEU A 18 12.97 12.53 28.72
CA LEU A 18 13.68 11.66 27.78
C LEU A 18 12.83 11.12 26.61
N ASP A 19 11.49 11.15 26.70
CA ASP A 19 10.61 10.70 25.60
C ASP A 19 10.31 11.85 24.61
N SER A 20 10.30 13.12 25.06
CA SER A 20 9.96 14.26 24.19
C SER A 20 11.05 14.62 23.19
N GLU A 21 12.33 14.47 23.57
CA GLU A 21 13.49 14.75 22.73
C GLU A 21 13.62 13.70 21.63
N SER A 22 13.40 12.42 21.95
CA SER A 22 13.38 11.33 20.97
C SER A 22 12.19 11.41 20.02
N ILE A 23 11.02 11.88 20.50
CA ILE A 23 9.84 12.13 19.65
C ILE A 23 10.08 13.30 18.69
N LYS A 24 10.73 14.38 19.15
CA LYS A 24 11.19 15.47 18.27
C LYS A 24 12.18 14.95 17.25
N GLN A 25 13.19 14.20 17.68
CA GLN A 25 14.21 13.61 16.80
C GLN A 25 13.59 12.68 15.75
N LEU A 26 12.56 11.90 16.08
CA LEU A 26 11.83 11.04 15.12
C LEU A 26 11.03 11.82 14.06
N LEU A 27 10.55 13.02 14.37
CA LEU A 27 9.94 13.94 13.39
C LEU A 27 10.97 14.82 12.68
N GLU A 28 12.16 14.96 13.28
CA GLU A 28 13.26 15.84 12.85
C GLU A 28 14.36 15.09 12.08
N ASP A 29 14.36 13.75 12.04
CA ASP A 29 15.35 12.90 11.37
C ASP A 29 15.61 13.41 9.93
N GLY A 30 16.77 14.08 9.75
CA GLY A 30 17.36 14.53 8.48
C GLY A 30 16.76 15.79 7.83
N GLU A 31 15.43 15.88 7.67
CA GLU A 31 14.84 16.87 6.73
C GLU A 31 14.45 18.21 7.35
N LEU A 32 14.08 18.26 8.62
CA LEU A 32 13.80 19.51 9.34
C LEU A 32 15.09 20.27 9.64
N GLU A 33 16.20 19.56 9.85
CA GLU A 33 17.54 20.13 9.81
C GLU A 33 17.81 20.72 8.42
N THR A 34 17.52 19.98 7.35
CA THR A 34 17.73 20.45 5.96
C THR A 34 16.95 21.74 5.65
N LEU A 35 15.73 21.90 6.17
CA LEU A 35 14.94 23.13 6.05
C LEU A 35 15.58 24.34 6.75
N ARG A 36 16.46 24.12 7.74
CA ARG A 36 17.17 25.16 8.50
C ARG A 36 18.58 25.43 7.99
N TRP A 37 19.05 24.70 6.97
CA TRP A 37 20.38 24.91 6.42
C TRP A 37 20.53 26.30 5.81
N GLU A 38 21.70 26.91 6.02
CA GLU A 38 22.06 28.21 5.45
C GLU A 38 22.14 28.17 3.91
N ASP A 39 22.30 26.98 3.33
CA ASP A 39 22.20 26.78 1.88
C ASP A 39 20.73 26.85 1.44
N ASP A 40 20.34 28.03 0.92
CA ASP A 40 19.00 28.30 0.42
C ASP A 40 18.58 27.29 -0.68
N ASP A 41 19.47 26.74 -1.52
CA ASP A 41 19.02 25.86 -2.62
C ASP A 41 18.49 24.51 -2.10
N ILE A 42 19.21 23.89 -1.15
CA ILE A 42 18.82 22.59 -0.59
C ILE A 42 17.56 22.74 0.28
N SER A 43 17.51 23.77 1.11
CA SER A 43 16.38 24.01 2.01
C SER A 43 15.09 24.37 1.24
N LEU A 44 15.18 25.16 0.17
CA LEU A 44 14.05 25.48 -0.71
C LEU A 44 13.58 24.29 -1.53
N ARG A 45 14.50 23.41 -1.98
CA ARG A 45 14.13 22.11 -2.61
C ARG A 45 13.32 21.24 -1.66
N SER A 46 13.78 21.13 -0.41
CA SER A 46 13.07 20.39 0.62
C SER A 46 11.68 20.97 0.88
N ALA A 47 11.54 22.30 0.97
CA ALA A 47 10.25 22.95 1.18
C ALA A 47 9.27 22.68 0.02
N ALA A 48 9.73 22.83 -1.23
CA ALA A 48 8.91 22.54 -2.41
C ALA A 48 8.44 21.07 -2.44
N SER A 49 9.36 20.14 -2.20
CA SER A 49 9.08 18.70 -2.14
C SER A 49 8.10 18.36 -1.02
N ASN A 50 8.29 18.92 0.18
CA ASN A 50 7.39 18.73 1.31
C ASN A 50 5.98 19.33 1.12
N SER A 51 5.84 20.24 0.16
CA SER A 51 4.56 20.79 -0.29
C SER A 51 4.02 20.12 -1.57
N ARG A 52 4.67 19.07 -2.07
CA ARG A 52 4.31 18.34 -3.30
C ARG A 52 4.32 19.23 -4.55
N LEU A 53 5.21 20.22 -4.55
CA LEU A 53 5.42 21.12 -5.68
C LEU A 53 6.81 20.90 -6.27
N PRO A 54 6.95 20.92 -7.61
CA PRO A 54 8.26 20.90 -8.22
C PRO A 54 9.05 22.16 -7.84
N TYR A 55 10.32 21.99 -7.46
CA TYR A 55 11.18 23.08 -7.03
C TYR A 55 11.48 24.10 -8.14
N ASP A 56 11.71 23.61 -9.35
CA ASP A 56 12.37 24.32 -10.47
C ASP A 56 11.44 24.59 -11.67
N LYS A 57 10.14 24.28 -11.56
CA LYS A 57 9.15 24.54 -12.61
C LYS A 57 7.79 24.91 -12.02
N LEU A 58 7.00 25.63 -12.81
CA LEU A 58 5.62 25.94 -12.52
C LEU A 58 4.73 24.72 -12.80
N THR A 59 3.75 24.50 -11.95
CA THR A 59 2.65 23.55 -12.18
C THR A 59 1.61 24.14 -13.13
N ALA A 60 0.77 23.29 -13.73
CA ALA A 60 -0.36 23.75 -14.54
C ALA A 60 -1.30 24.68 -13.76
N GLN A 61 -1.46 24.43 -12.46
CA GLN A 61 -2.27 25.26 -11.56
C GLN A 61 -1.64 26.63 -11.34
N GLU A 62 -0.33 26.70 -11.09
CA GLU A 62 0.38 27.98 -10.95
C GLU A 62 0.32 28.79 -12.26
N LEU A 63 0.44 28.15 -13.43
CA LEU A 63 0.38 28.81 -14.73
C LEU A 63 -0.97 29.50 -15.01
N VAL A 64 -2.07 28.95 -14.50
CA VAL A 64 -3.41 29.56 -14.65
C VAL A 64 -3.51 30.87 -13.86
N HIS A 65 -2.95 30.94 -12.65
CA HIS A 65 -3.05 32.12 -11.78
C HIS A 65 -1.91 33.13 -11.96
N PHE A 66 -0.79 32.69 -12.54
CA PHE A 66 0.42 33.48 -12.75
C PHE A 66 0.95 33.29 -14.18
N PRO A 67 0.17 33.66 -15.22
CA PRO A 67 0.66 33.60 -16.59
C PRO A 67 1.92 34.47 -16.77
N ASP A 68 1.97 35.60 -16.05
CA ASP A 68 3.08 36.54 -16.00
C ASP A 68 4.39 35.94 -15.42
N ALA A 69 4.29 34.89 -14.60
CA ALA A 69 5.47 34.19 -14.08
C ALA A 69 6.21 33.39 -15.17
N SER A 70 5.57 33.14 -16.32
CA SER A 70 6.14 32.38 -17.44
C SER A 70 6.73 33.24 -18.56
N ASP A 71 6.61 34.57 -18.48
CA ASP A 71 7.04 35.51 -19.52
C ASP A 71 8.55 35.46 -19.82
N SER A 72 9.37 35.18 -18.81
CA SER A 72 10.82 35.05 -18.95
C SER A 72 11.42 34.11 -17.91
N LYS A 73 12.60 33.57 -18.20
CA LYS A 73 13.35 32.74 -17.23
C LYS A 73 13.62 33.47 -15.91
N ALA A 74 13.82 34.80 -15.97
CA ALA A 74 14.02 35.62 -14.77
C ALA A 74 12.74 35.72 -13.93
N SER A 75 11.59 35.94 -14.57
CA SER A 75 10.27 35.97 -13.91
C SER A 75 9.93 34.62 -13.27
N THR A 76 10.22 33.52 -13.97
CA THR A 76 10.00 32.17 -13.45
C THR A 76 10.87 31.89 -12.22
N ASN A 77 12.17 32.20 -12.30
CA ASN A 77 13.07 32.03 -11.17
C ASN A 77 12.67 32.89 -9.96
N LEU A 78 12.23 34.13 -10.20
CA LEU A 78 11.73 35.02 -9.15
C LEU A 78 10.49 34.44 -8.46
N TYR A 79 9.51 33.98 -9.23
CA TYR A 79 8.31 33.33 -8.71
C TYR A 79 8.66 32.11 -7.85
N LEU A 80 9.47 31.20 -8.40
CA LEU A 80 9.82 29.94 -7.75
C LEU A 80 10.56 30.18 -6.44
N PHE A 81 11.50 31.14 -6.40
CA PHE A 81 12.19 31.50 -5.16
C PHE A 81 11.21 32.00 -4.10
N VAL A 82 10.36 32.98 -4.43
CA VAL A 82 9.39 33.55 -3.49
C VAL A 82 8.42 32.48 -3.00
N ARG A 83 7.88 31.66 -3.91
CA ARG A 83 6.99 30.54 -3.58
C ARG A 83 7.67 29.57 -2.62
N ASN A 84 8.87 29.09 -2.94
CA ASN A 84 9.59 28.12 -2.11
C ASN A 84 9.97 28.70 -0.75
N LYS A 85 10.33 29.99 -0.68
CA LYS A 85 10.67 30.63 0.60
C LYS A 85 9.45 30.75 1.50
N ILE A 86 8.29 31.13 0.96
CA ILE A 86 7.03 31.18 1.74
C ILE A 86 6.66 29.79 2.27
N LEU A 87 6.80 28.73 1.46
CA LEU A 87 6.60 27.36 1.91
C LEU A 87 7.55 26.98 3.04
N GLN A 88 8.85 27.29 2.89
CA GLN A 88 9.86 27.04 3.92
C GLN A 88 9.49 27.74 5.23
N LEU A 89 9.11 29.02 5.18
CA LEU A 89 8.71 29.80 6.37
C LEU A 89 7.55 29.13 7.12
N TRP A 90 6.52 28.67 6.40
CA TRP A 90 5.40 27.95 7.01
C TRP A 90 5.81 26.61 7.61
N LEU A 91 6.62 25.82 6.89
CA LEU A 91 7.04 24.49 7.35
C LEU A 91 7.98 24.55 8.55
N LEU A 92 8.72 25.66 8.73
CA LEU A 92 9.56 25.88 9.92
C LEU A 92 8.69 26.07 11.16
N GLU A 93 7.70 26.95 11.11
CA GLU A 93 6.83 27.32 12.24
C GLU A 93 5.33 27.12 11.94
N PRO A 94 4.85 25.88 11.76
CA PRO A 94 3.47 25.60 11.34
C PRO A 94 2.42 25.81 12.44
N ASN A 95 2.85 26.18 13.66
CA ASN A 95 1.97 26.36 14.81
C ASN A 95 1.37 27.76 14.89
N VAL A 96 1.83 28.69 14.05
CA VAL A 96 1.37 30.09 14.02
C VAL A 96 1.02 30.45 12.59
N GLU A 97 -0.02 31.25 12.41
CA GLU A 97 -0.41 31.77 11.10
C GLU A 97 0.76 32.52 10.45
N LEU A 98 1.16 32.12 9.23
CA LEU A 98 2.09 32.89 8.40
C LEU A 98 1.30 33.98 7.70
N THR A 99 1.37 35.23 8.19
CA THR A 99 0.69 36.34 7.52
C THR A 99 1.43 36.80 6.27
N SER A 100 0.74 37.48 5.36
CA SER A 100 1.37 38.01 4.16
C SER A 100 2.43 39.07 4.47
N GLU A 101 2.32 39.79 5.58
CA GLU A 101 3.31 40.80 5.98
C GLU A 101 4.57 40.13 6.55
N ASP A 102 4.41 39.13 7.43
CA ASP A 102 5.53 38.35 7.96
C ASP A 102 6.32 37.67 6.84
N ALA A 103 5.62 37.15 5.83
CA ALA A 103 6.24 36.55 4.65
C ALA A 103 7.07 37.56 3.84
N ILE A 104 6.58 38.80 3.69
CA ILE A 104 7.31 39.87 2.97
C ILE A 104 8.54 40.31 3.76
N GLU A 105 8.40 40.48 5.07
CA GLU A 105 9.50 40.97 5.93
C GLU A 105 10.65 39.98 6.04
N GLN A 106 10.37 38.68 5.97
CA GLN A 106 11.37 37.61 6.01
C GLN A 106 12.01 37.29 4.65
N LEU A 107 11.51 37.86 3.55
CA LEU A 107 12.13 37.70 2.23
C LEU A 107 13.36 38.62 2.08
N PRO A 108 14.49 38.11 1.55
CA PRO A 108 15.67 38.93 1.32
C PRO A 108 15.43 39.93 0.17
N ILE A 109 16.14 41.06 0.21
CA ILE A 109 16.22 41.99 -0.93
C ILE A 109 16.97 41.28 -2.07
N PRO A 110 16.50 41.32 -3.35
CA PRO A 110 15.41 42.16 -3.86
C PRO A 110 14.02 41.50 -3.89
N PHE A 111 13.88 40.26 -3.41
CA PHE A 111 12.65 39.45 -3.52
C PHE A 111 11.45 40.01 -2.73
N ASN A 112 11.70 40.86 -1.73
CA ASN A 112 10.66 41.56 -0.96
C ASN A 112 10.21 42.91 -1.59
N SER A 113 10.84 43.35 -2.68
CA SER A 113 10.61 44.69 -3.25
C SER A 113 9.19 44.84 -3.82
N ASP A 114 8.72 43.84 -4.57
CA ASP A 114 7.35 43.81 -5.09
C ASP A 114 6.39 43.13 -4.11
N ARG A 115 5.91 43.92 -3.15
CA ARG A 115 4.96 43.47 -2.14
C ARG A 115 3.65 42.93 -2.74
N ARG A 116 3.19 43.46 -3.88
CA ARG A 116 1.93 43.00 -4.49
C ARG A 116 2.11 41.61 -5.07
N PHE A 117 3.24 41.36 -5.72
CA PHE A 117 3.60 40.03 -6.24
C PHE A 117 3.69 38.99 -5.11
N VAL A 118 4.39 39.31 -4.02
CA VAL A 118 4.50 38.42 -2.85
C VAL A 118 3.12 38.13 -2.24
N ARG A 119 2.25 39.14 -2.08
CA ARG A 119 0.88 38.93 -1.56
C ARG A 119 0.03 38.04 -2.47
N ARG A 120 0.18 38.13 -3.80
CA ARG A 120 -0.51 37.22 -4.74
C ARG A 120 -0.05 35.77 -4.52
N ILE A 121 1.26 35.53 -4.41
CA ILE A 121 1.82 34.19 -4.19
C ILE A 121 1.39 33.65 -2.83
N HIS A 122 1.52 34.44 -1.77
CA HIS A 122 1.05 34.06 -0.43
C HIS A 122 -0.44 33.72 -0.43
N GLY A 123 -1.27 34.57 -1.03
CA GLY A 123 -2.71 34.35 -1.16
C GLY A 123 -3.04 33.08 -1.95
N PHE A 124 -2.31 32.77 -3.02
CA PHE A 124 -2.42 31.51 -3.75
C PHE A 124 -2.08 30.32 -2.85
N LEU A 125 -0.93 30.34 -2.18
CA LEU A 125 -0.49 29.24 -1.32
C LEU A 125 -1.47 28.99 -0.17
N GLN A 126 -1.99 30.06 0.43
CA GLN A 126 -2.98 29.98 1.50
C GLN A 126 -4.32 29.42 0.98
N ARG A 127 -4.80 29.95 -0.15
CA ARG A 127 -6.07 29.54 -0.78
C ARG A 127 -6.08 28.05 -1.17
N TYR A 128 -4.96 27.55 -1.67
CA TYR A 128 -4.79 26.16 -2.09
C TYR A 128 -4.24 25.26 -0.98
N GLY A 129 -4.08 25.77 0.24
CA GLY A 129 -3.75 24.89 1.36
C GLY A 129 -2.32 24.43 1.47
N PHE A 130 -1.39 25.12 0.82
CA PHE A 130 0.04 24.85 0.95
C PHE A 130 0.62 25.44 2.24
N ILE A 131 0.00 26.48 2.77
CA ILE A 131 0.32 27.14 4.05
C ILE A 131 -0.96 27.40 4.86
N ASN A 132 -0.84 27.73 6.14
CA ASN A 132 -1.97 28.11 7.01
C ASN A 132 -3.09 27.06 7.02
N TYR A 133 -2.73 25.80 7.20
CA TYR A 133 -3.67 24.68 7.32
C TYR A 133 -3.50 23.93 8.64
N GLY A 134 -4.54 23.19 9.03
CA GLY A 134 -4.51 22.34 10.22
C GLY A 134 -4.87 23.10 11.50
N ASN A 135 -4.05 22.98 12.54
CA ASN A 135 -4.26 23.64 13.84
C ASN A 135 -3.12 24.61 14.15
N PHE A 136 -3.37 25.91 14.04
CA PHE A 136 -2.37 26.95 14.26
C PHE A 136 -2.98 28.14 15.00
N HIS A 137 -2.15 28.90 15.71
CA HIS A 137 -2.56 30.12 16.38
C HIS A 137 -2.78 31.24 15.35
N ARG A 138 -4.00 31.74 15.29
CA ARG A 138 -4.39 32.82 14.37
C ARG A 138 -3.93 34.17 14.93
N LEU A 139 -3.18 34.92 14.13
CA LEU A 139 -2.70 36.26 14.48
C LEU A 139 -3.64 37.35 13.94
N ALA A 140 -4.23 37.12 12.76
CA ALA A 140 -5.16 38.05 12.16
C ALA A 140 -6.56 37.93 12.80
N SER A 141 -7.17 39.06 13.18
CA SER A 141 -8.61 39.08 13.49
C SER A 141 -9.38 38.50 12.31
N ALA A 142 -10.35 37.61 12.57
CA ALA A 142 -11.11 36.92 11.54
C ALA A 142 -11.46 37.84 10.37
N LEU A 143 -11.13 37.43 9.14
CA LEU A 143 -11.44 38.19 7.92
C LEU A 143 -12.87 38.71 8.02
N VAL A 144 -13.02 40.02 8.21
CA VAL A 144 -14.33 40.66 8.28
C VAL A 144 -14.84 40.71 6.85
N LEU A 145 -15.53 39.66 6.43
CA LEU A 145 -16.25 39.67 5.17
C LEU A 145 -17.24 40.84 5.22
N THR A 146 -17.09 41.78 4.29
CA THR A 146 -17.97 42.97 4.17
C THR A 146 -19.37 42.61 3.64
N SER A 147 -19.61 41.34 3.33
CA SER A 147 -20.85 40.79 2.79
C SER A 147 -21.42 39.68 3.70
N LYS A 148 -22.69 39.31 3.47
CA LYS A 148 -23.34 38.18 4.16
C LYS A 148 -22.51 36.91 3.94
N ARG A 149 -22.14 36.24 5.03
CA ARG A 149 -21.39 34.97 4.98
C ARG A 149 -22.20 33.92 4.25
N LYS A 150 -21.61 33.31 3.21
CA LYS A 150 -22.19 32.11 2.58
C LYS A 150 -22.16 30.96 3.58
N ARG A 151 -23.24 30.20 3.63
CA ARG A 151 -23.38 29.02 4.47
C ARG A 151 -23.05 27.75 3.71
N VAL A 152 -22.13 26.97 4.27
CA VAL A 152 -21.72 25.66 3.75
C VAL A 152 -22.18 24.56 4.71
N ILE A 153 -22.97 23.62 4.19
CA ILE A 153 -23.37 22.42 4.94
C ILE A 153 -22.41 21.29 4.56
N ILE A 154 -21.71 20.72 5.54
CA ILE A 154 -20.79 19.59 5.34
C ILE A 154 -21.46 18.33 5.88
N ILE A 155 -21.51 17.28 5.07
CA ILE A 155 -22.07 15.99 5.47
C ILE A 155 -20.94 15.03 5.80
N GLY A 156 -20.84 14.65 7.08
CA GLY A 156 -19.81 13.80 7.64
C GLY A 156 -18.70 14.60 8.34
N ALA A 157 -18.33 14.19 9.55
CA ALA A 157 -17.20 14.68 10.32
C ALA A 157 -16.04 13.66 10.33
N GLY A 158 -15.78 13.05 9.16
CA GLY A 158 -14.54 12.30 8.89
C GLY A 158 -13.34 13.23 8.73
N ALA A 159 -12.18 12.67 8.36
CA ALA A 159 -10.97 13.49 8.13
C ALA A 159 -11.23 14.58 7.08
N ALA A 160 -11.97 14.23 6.02
CA ALA A 160 -12.39 15.13 4.96
C ALA A 160 -13.22 16.31 5.50
N GLY A 161 -14.35 16.01 6.13
CA GLY A 161 -15.24 17.05 6.66
C GLY A 161 -14.58 17.94 7.72
N ILE A 162 -13.71 17.37 8.57
CA ILE A 162 -12.98 18.15 9.58
C ILE A 162 -12.00 19.13 8.92
N ALA A 163 -11.17 18.70 7.96
CA ALA A 163 -10.27 19.61 7.25
C ALA A 163 -11.03 20.70 6.50
N ALA A 164 -12.11 20.32 5.82
CA ALA A 164 -12.99 21.26 5.12
C ALA A 164 -13.52 22.35 6.06
N MET A 165 -14.08 21.93 7.19
CA MET A 165 -14.66 22.81 8.19
C MET A 165 -13.62 23.82 8.69
N LYS A 166 -12.41 23.36 9.02
CA LYS A 166 -11.35 24.25 9.51
C LYS A 166 -10.97 25.31 8.48
N GLN A 167 -10.74 24.91 7.21
CA GLN A 167 -10.37 25.86 6.18
C GLN A 167 -11.51 26.84 5.85
N LEU A 168 -12.73 26.34 5.64
CA LEU A 168 -13.88 27.19 5.34
C LEU A 168 -14.16 28.18 6.48
N HIS A 169 -14.05 27.73 7.73
CA HIS A 169 -14.15 28.61 8.88
C HIS A 169 -13.04 29.66 8.91
N TYR A 170 -11.79 29.25 8.66
CA TYR A 170 -10.64 30.16 8.59
C TYR A 170 -10.86 31.28 7.56
N PHE A 171 -11.43 30.95 6.41
CA PHE A 171 -11.81 31.87 5.34
C PHE A 171 -13.10 32.67 5.60
N GLY A 172 -13.78 32.45 6.73
CA GLY A 172 -14.90 33.27 7.19
C GLY A 172 -16.29 32.80 6.75
N PHE A 173 -16.44 31.58 6.23
CA PHE A 173 -17.74 31.00 5.89
C PHE A 173 -18.57 30.67 7.14
N ASP A 174 -19.89 30.63 7.00
CA ASP A 174 -20.79 30.04 8.00
C ASP A 174 -20.85 28.53 7.75
N VAL A 175 -20.32 27.71 8.67
CA VAL A 175 -20.14 26.28 8.44
C VAL A 175 -20.97 25.48 9.44
N VAL A 176 -21.68 24.47 8.94
CA VAL A 176 -22.37 23.47 9.78
C VAL A 176 -22.00 22.08 9.28
N VAL A 177 -21.59 21.20 10.20
CA VAL A 177 -21.24 19.81 9.91
C VAL A 177 -22.30 18.88 10.50
N LEU A 178 -22.82 17.96 9.70
CA LEU A 178 -23.78 16.94 10.13
C LEU A 178 -23.09 15.56 10.16
N GLU A 179 -22.93 14.99 11.35
CA GLU A 179 -22.31 13.68 11.56
C GLU A 179 -23.35 12.67 12.06
N GLY A 180 -23.55 11.59 11.30
CA GLY A 180 -24.54 10.56 11.63
C GLY A 180 -24.19 9.75 12.89
N ARG A 181 -22.91 9.68 13.27
CA ARG A 181 -22.44 8.93 14.44
C ARG A 181 -22.43 9.78 15.72
N LYS A 182 -22.26 9.08 16.84
CA LYS A 182 -21.96 9.64 18.19
C LYS A 182 -20.51 10.10 18.37
N ARG A 183 -19.67 9.91 17.34
CA ARG A 183 -18.23 10.15 17.39
C ARG A 183 -17.75 10.82 16.10
N LEU A 184 -16.62 11.49 16.18
CA LEU A 184 -15.94 12.05 15.02
C LEU A 184 -15.06 10.99 14.32
N GLY A 185 -14.52 11.38 13.17
CA GLY A 185 -13.44 10.69 12.46
C GLY A 185 -13.86 9.63 11.45
N GLY A 186 -15.13 9.21 11.43
CA GLY A 186 -15.63 8.27 10.43
C GLY A 186 -14.84 6.96 10.41
N ARG A 187 -14.11 6.70 9.32
CA ARG A 187 -13.23 5.52 9.17
C ARG A 187 -11.88 5.64 9.87
N VAL A 188 -11.54 6.79 10.45
CA VAL A 188 -10.44 6.92 11.41
C VAL A 188 -11.04 6.74 12.80
N HIS A 189 -10.91 5.53 13.35
CA HIS A 189 -11.57 5.15 14.61
C HIS A 189 -10.60 4.46 15.56
N THR A 190 -10.38 5.09 16.70
CA THR A 190 -9.62 4.53 17.82
C THR A 190 -10.57 3.92 18.84
N TYR A 191 -10.26 2.69 19.25
CA TYR A 191 -10.86 2.01 20.40
C TYR A 191 -10.10 2.37 21.67
N HIS A 192 -10.85 2.64 22.73
CA HIS A 192 -10.35 2.95 24.06
C HIS A 192 -10.83 1.87 25.02
N GLN A 193 -9.92 1.15 25.64
CA GLN A 193 -10.30 0.20 26.68
C GLN A 193 -10.76 0.97 27.92
N LYS A 194 -11.91 0.57 28.47
CA LYS A 194 -12.46 1.19 29.68
C LYS A 194 -11.48 1.07 30.85
N ASP A 195 -11.32 2.16 31.61
CA ASP A 195 -10.49 2.24 32.82
C ASP A 195 -9.01 1.86 32.60
N SER A 196 -8.49 2.04 31.38
CA SER A 196 -7.14 1.66 30.95
C SER A 196 -6.56 2.70 29.99
N SER A 197 -5.23 2.75 29.85
CA SER A 197 -4.55 3.58 28.84
C SER A 197 -4.37 2.84 27.49
N VAL A 198 -4.98 1.66 27.34
CA VAL A 198 -4.88 0.85 26.14
C VAL A 198 -5.74 1.44 25.02
N VAL A 199 -5.09 1.77 23.91
CA VAL A 199 -5.72 2.25 22.67
C VAL A 199 -5.39 1.34 21.50
N ALA A 200 -6.34 1.21 20.56
CA ALA A 200 -6.16 0.43 19.35
C ALA A 200 -6.95 1.02 18.17
N ASP A 201 -6.29 1.25 17.03
CA ASP A 201 -6.97 1.77 15.85
C ASP A 201 -7.73 0.68 15.08
N LEU A 202 -9.06 0.79 15.09
CA LEU A 202 -10.02 -0.03 14.34
C LEU A 202 -10.08 0.38 12.85
N GLY A 203 -9.74 1.64 12.56
CA GLY A 203 -9.79 2.26 11.24
C GLY A 203 -8.43 2.43 10.58
N ALA A 204 -8.13 3.60 10.04
CA ALA A 204 -6.76 3.94 9.66
C ALA A 204 -5.80 3.85 10.87
N MET A 205 -4.57 3.34 10.67
CA MET A 205 -3.55 3.26 11.74
C MET A 205 -2.14 3.70 11.29
N VAL A 206 -1.89 3.82 9.99
CA VAL A 206 -0.56 4.12 9.41
C VAL A 206 -0.58 5.47 8.72
N VAL A 207 0.43 6.28 9.01
CA VAL A 207 0.83 7.45 8.21
C VAL A 207 1.86 6.96 7.19
N THR A 208 1.44 6.85 5.93
CA THR A 208 2.26 6.30 4.85
C THR A 208 3.24 7.35 4.34
N GLY A 209 4.51 7.22 4.74
CA GLY A 209 5.58 8.12 4.33
C GLY A 209 5.45 9.47 5.03
N ILE A 210 6.59 10.12 5.27
CA ILE A 210 6.65 11.38 6.02
C ILE A 210 6.97 12.56 5.11
N ASN A 211 7.73 12.31 4.05
CA ASN A 211 8.19 13.36 3.15
C ASN A 211 7.05 13.77 2.24
N GLY A 212 6.69 15.05 2.25
CA GLY A 212 5.55 15.55 1.48
C GLY A 212 4.18 15.27 2.09
N ASN A 213 4.11 14.61 3.26
CA ASN A 213 2.84 14.24 3.86
C ASN A 213 2.36 15.34 4.84
N PRO A 214 1.24 16.02 4.59
CA PRO A 214 0.76 17.13 5.44
C PRO A 214 0.34 16.67 6.84
N ILE A 215 0.09 15.37 7.03
CA ILE A 215 -0.21 14.83 8.35
C ILE A 215 0.96 15.08 9.29
N VAL A 216 2.20 15.04 8.81
CA VAL A 216 3.38 15.34 9.61
C VAL A 216 3.33 16.77 10.18
N THR A 217 2.92 17.75 9.36
CA THR A 217 2.69 19.13 9.83
C THR A 217 1.63 19.18 10.92
N MET A 218 0.50 18.49 10.72
CA MET A 218 -0.59 18.46 11.71
C MET A 218 -0.23 17.66 12.97
N MET A 219 0.66 16.68 12.88
CA MET A 219 1.17 15.94 14.04
C MET A 219 2.00 16.87 14.94
N ARG A 220 2.81 17.77 14.35
CA ARG A 220 3.52 18.83 15.09
C ARG A 220 2.55 19.79 15.78
N GLN A 221 1.48 20.15 15.10
CA GLN A 221 0.44 21.07 15.59
C GLN A 221 -0.43 20.49 16.73
N THR A 222 -0.60 19.17 16.77
CA THR A 222 -1.48 18.48 17.75
C THR A 222 -0.71 17.80 18.88
N GLN A 223 0.63 17.91 18.88
CA GLN A 223 1.52 17.30 19.88
C GLN A 223 1.25 15.81 20.10
N CYS A 224 0.94 15.08 19.02
CA CYS A 224 0.73 13.63 19.11
C CYS A 224 2.06 12.87 19.17
N THR A 225 2.01 11.62 19.64
CA THR A 225 3.20 10.75 19.75
C THR A 225 3.40 9.87 18.51
N PRO A 226 4.28 10.23 17.55
CA PRO A 226 4.66 9.35 16.44
C PRO A 226 5.41 8.10 16.92
N VAL A 227 5.23 7.01 16.20
CA VAL A 227 6.02 5.77 16.33
C VAL A 227 6.46 5.36 14.95
N ARG A 228 7.77 5.28 14.72
CA ARG A 228 8.32 4.73 13.48
C ARG A 228 7.99 3.25 13.39
N ILE A 229 7.53 2.84 12.22
CA ILE A 229 7.21 1.45 11.92
C ILE A 229 8.42 0.82 11.22
N SER A 230 8.97 -0.24 11.81
CA SER A 230 10.02 -1.05 11.17
C SER A 230 9.45 -1.78 9.95
N PRO A 231 10.18 -1.83 8.82
CA PRO A 231 9.77 -2.61 7.66
C PRO A 231 9.95 -4.13 7.86
N GLU A 232 10.64 -4.56 8.92
CA GLU A 232 10.85 -5.98 9.20
C GLU A 232 9.54 -6.67 9.56
N CYS A 233 9.26 -7.78 8.87
CA CYS A 233 8.06 -8.58 9.06
C CYS A 233 8.42 -10.08 8.95
N PRO A 234 8.89 -10.71 10.04
CA PRO A 234 9.14 -12.16 10.04
C PRO A 234 7.87 -12.94 9.71
N ILE A 235 7.97 -13.91 8.82
CA ILE A 235 6.83 -14.73 8.36
C ILE A 235 6.91 -16.11 9.00
N TYR A 236 5.80 -16.55 9.60
CA TYR A 236 5.65 -17.89 10.16
C TYR A 236 4.80 -18.77 9.23
N ASP A 237 5.20 -20.04 9.06
CA ASP A 237 4.45 -21.01 8.28
C ASP A 237 3.15 -21.44 8.98
N GLU A 238 2.36 -22.28 8.32
CA GLU A 238 1.05 -22.73 8.82
C GLU A 238 1.12 -23.49 10.18
N TYR A 239 2.32 -23.93 10.58
CA TYR A 239 2.56 -24.66 11.83
C TYR A 239 3.20 -23.76 12.90
N GLY A 240 3.36 -22.46 12.62
CA GLY A 240 3.98 -21.49 13.52
C GLY A 240 5.51 -21.51 13.51
N LYS A 241 6.14 -22.12 12.50
CA LYS A 241 7.61 -22.12 12.38
C LYS A 241 8.07 -20.95 11.50
N LEU A 242 9.11 -20.26 11.94
CA LEU A 242 9.71 -19.17 11.16
C LEU A 242 10.18 -19.67 9.78
N VAL A 243 9.78 -18.94 8.73
CA VAL A 243 10.20 -19.18 7.35
C VAL A 243 11.68 -18.82 7.21
N ASP A 244 12.41 -19.61 6.44
CA ASP A 244 13.82 -19.35 6.13
C ASP A 244 13.97 -18.01 5.40
N GLN A 245 14.84 -17.14 5.90
CA GLN A 245 15.02 -15.78 5.37
C GLN A 245 15.38 -15.78 3.88
N ARG A 246 16.23 -16.71 3.43
CA ARG A 246 16.60 -16.80 2.01
C ARG A 246 15.39 -17.17 1.15
N LYS A 247 14.49 -18.02 1.65
CA LYS A 247 13.23 -18.32 0.94
C LYS A 247 12.29 -17.12 0.88
N ASP A 248 12.17 -16.37 1.97
CA ASP A 248 11.41 -15.12 2.02
C ASP A 248 11.89 -14.15 0.93
N GLU A 249 13.19 -13.85 0.92
CA GLU A 249 13.82 -12.97 -0.07
C GLU A 249 13.61 -13.45 -1.52
N LEU A 250 13.77 -14.75 -1.79
CA LEU A 250 13.59 -15.31 -3.14
C LEU A 250 12.15 -15.21 -3.64
N VAL A 251 11.16 -15.46 -2.78
CA VAL A 251 9.75 -15.39 -3.17
C VAL A 251 9.28 -13.94 -3.26
N ALA A 252 9.74 -13.06 -2.37
CA ALA A 252 9.50 -11.63 -2.47
C ALA A 252 10.09 -11.05 -3.78
N GLU A 253 11.31 -11.46 -4.17
CA GLU A 253 11.90 -11.05 -5.46
C GLU A 253 11.11 -11.59 -6.66
N ALA A 254 10.63 -12.84 -6.58
CA ALA A 254 9.77 -13.41 -7.61
C ALA A 254 8.43 -12.65 -7.72
N PHE A 255 7.79 -12.33 -6.60
CA PHE A 255 6.58 -11.52 -6.54
C PHE A 255 6.79 -10.16 -7.21
N LYS A 256 7.87 -9.45 -6.85
CA LYS A 256 8.23 -8.17 -7.46
C LYS A 256 8.41 -8.28 -8.97
N LYS A 257 9.16 -9.28 -9.45
CA LYS A 257 9.38 -9.50 -10.89
C LYS A 257 8.08 -9.80 -11.65
N ILE A 258 7.14 -10.52 -11.02
CA ILE A 258 5.82 -10.77 -11.61
C ILE A 258 5.05 -9.45 -11.73
N GLY A 259 5.07 -8.61 -10.70
CA GLY A 259 4.50 -7.25 -10.72
C GLY A 259 5.09 -6.39 -11.83
N ASP A 260 6.43 -6.26 -11.87
CA ASP A 260 7.14 -5.48 -12.89
C ASP A 260 6.82 -5.96 -14.31
N THR A 261 6.71 -7.28 -14.49
CA THR A 261 6.34 -7.88 -15.79
C THR A 261 4.90 -7.56 -16.16
N ALA A 262 3.97 -7.62 -15.20
CA ALA A 262 2.57 -7.26 -15.43
C ALA A 262 2.42 -5.78 -15.80
N ALA A 263 3.10 -4.89 -15.08
CA ALA A 263 3.14 -3.45 -15.39
C ALA A 263 3.73 -3.20 -16.78
N TYR A 264 4.81 -3.90 -17.16
CA TYR A 264 5.38 -3.81 -18.51
C TYR A 264 4.38 -4.26 -19.60
N ILE A 265 3.66 -5.36 -19.38
CA ILE A 265 2.63 -5.86 -20.31
C ILE A 265 1.50 -4.83 -20.48
N ALA A 266 1.05 -4.24 -19.38
CA ALA A 266 -0.06 -3.27 -19.38
C ALA A 266 0.35 -1.93 -20.00
N HIS A 267 1.41 -1.31 -19.46
CA HIS A 267 1.77 0.08 -19.75
C HIS A 267 2.70 0.24 -20.95
N THR A 268 3.59 -0.73 -21.19
CA THR A 268 4.55 -0.65 -22.30
C THR A 268 4.06 -1.37 -23.55
N LEU A 269 3.48 -2.57 -23.41
CA LEU A 269 2.95 -3.31 -24.55
C LEU A 269 1.49 -2.96 -24.88
N GLY A 270 0.79 -2.25 -24.01
CA GLY A 270 -0.62 -1.88 -24.20
C GLY A 270 -1.59 -3.07 -24.15
N VAL A 271 -1.17 -4.20 -23.58
CA VAL A 271 -1.99 -5.42 -23.51
C VAL A 271 -2.82 -5.38 -22.23
N THR A 272 -4.02 -4.84 -22.33
CA THR A 272 -4.98 -4.72 -21.22
C THR A 272 -6.25 -5.54 -21.44
N GLU A 273 -6.33 -6.28 -22.54
CA GLU A 273 -7.51 -7.04 -22.96
C GLU A 273 -7.09 -8.30 -23.73
N VAL A 274 -7.81 -9.41 -23.51
CA VAL A 274 -7.66 -10.66 -24.25
C VAL A 274 -9.04 -11.21 -24.61
N ASN A 275 -9.29 -11.51 -25.89
CA ASN A 275 -10.56 -12.05 -26.39
C ASN A 275 -11.79 -11.20 -26.02
N GLY A 276 -11.69 -9.87 -26.01
CA GLY A 276 -12.79 -8.99 -25.61
C GLY A 276 -12.92 -8.76 -24.11
N ASN A 277 -12.16 -9.48 -23.27
CA ASN A 277 -12.22 -9.37 -21.82
C ASN A 277 -11.05 -8.55 -21.29
N LYS A 278 -11.36 -7.52 -20.52
CA LYS A 278 -10.36 -6.71 -19.81
C LYS A 278 -9.63 -7.57 -18.78
N LEU A 279 -8.32 -7.36 -18.66
CA LEU A 279 -7.47 -8.15 -17.78
C LEU A 279 -7.49 -7.60 -16.34
N SER A 280 -7.71 -8.49 -15.38
CA SER A 280 -7.46 -8.19 -13.97
C SER A 280 -5.99 -8.40 -13.60
N VAL A 281 -5.58 -7.90 -12.43
CA VAL A 281 -4.25 -8.19 -11.86
C VAL A 281 -4.08 -9.69 -11.66
N ALA A 282 -5.11 -10.41 -11.19
CA ALA A 282 -5.07 -11.86 -11.04
C ALA A 282 -4.83 -12.58 -12.38
N ASP A 283 -5.49 -12.15 -13.45
CA ASP A 283 -5.31 -12.77 -14.77
C ASP A 283 -3.87 -12.63 -15.25
N ALA A 284 -3.30 -11.41 -15.16
CA ALA A 284 -1.92 -11.16 -15.53
C ALA A 284 -0.94 -12.01 -14.70
N TYR A 285 -1.11 -12.03 -13.38
CA TYR A 285 -0.22 -12.75 -12.49
C TYR A 285 -0.30 -14.27 -12.71
N ASN A 286 -1.51 -14.83 -12.83
CA ASN A 286 -1.70 -16.25 -13.11
C ASN A 286 -1.08 -16.62 -14.48
N ASN A 287 -1.31 -15.81 -15.52
CA ASN A 287 -0.73 -16.04 -16.86
C ASN A 287 0.80 -16.02 -16.84
N ILE A 288 1.42 -15.06 -16.13
CA ILE A 288 2.88 -14.99 -15.97
C ILE A 288 3.40 -16.22 -15.24
N LEU A 289 2.73 -16.64 -14.16
CA LEU A 289 3.09 -17.83 -13.40
C LEU A 289 3.00 -19.10 -14.25
N ASP A 290 1.96 -19.25 -15.06
CA ASP A 290 1.80 -20.38 -15.97
C ASP A 290 2.87 -20.39 -17.07
N MET A 291 3.24 -19.21 -17.59
CA MET A 291 4.37 -19.07 -18.51
C MET A 291 5.71 -19.48 -17.88
N LEU A 292 5.94 -19.12 -16.62
CA LEU A 292 7.16 -19.48 -15.88
C LEU A 292 7.24 -20.98 -15.62
N GLU A 293 6.12 -21.61 -15.23
CA GLU A 293 6.00 -23.05 -15.07
C GLU A 293 6.25 -23.78 -16.41
N LEU A 294 5.61 -23.33 -17.49
CA LEU A 294 5.82 -23.86 -18.84
C LEU A 294 7.28 -23.73 -19.30
N ARG A 295 7.93 -22.60 -18.99
CA ARG A 295 9.36 -22.39 -19.28
C ARG A 295 10.24 -23.40 -18.54
N MET A 296 9.91 -23.72 -17.28
CA MET A 296 10.61 -24.74 -16.51
C MET A 296 10.44 -26.13 -17.13
N GLN A 297 9.20 -26.51 -17.45
CA GLN A 297 8.88 -27.79 -18.08
C GLN A 297 9.59 -27.95 -19.44
N ARG A 298 9.62 -26.90 -20.28
CA ARG A 298 10.37 -26.90 -21.54
C ARG A 298 11.87 -27.08 -21.34
N ARG A 299 12.47 -26.48 -20.29
CA ARG A 299 13.89 -26.68 -19.95
C ARG A 299 14.17 -28.12 -19.52
N ARG A 300 13.30 -28.71 -18.71
CA ARG A 300 13.40 -30.14 -18.32
C ARG A 300 13.25 -31.06 -19.52
N LEU A 301 12.31 -30.81 -20.42
CA LEU A 301 12.15 -31.60 -21.63
C LEU A 301 13.42 -31.59 -22.47
N LYS A 302 14.01 -30.41 -22.71
CA LYS A 302 15.29 -30.27 -23.41
C LYS A 302 16.43 -31.02 -22.70
N TYR A 303 16.48 -30.95 -21.37
CA TYR A 303 17.45 -31.69 -20.58
C TYR A 303 17.34 -33.21 -20.82
N TRP A 304 16.13 -33.77 -20.72
CA TRP A 304 15.90 -35.20 -20.91
C TRP A 304 16.14 -35.65 -22.36
N GLN A 305 15.84 -34.83 -23.35
CA GLN A 305 16.17 -35.09 -24.76
C GLN A 305 17.68 -35.22 -24.96
N ILE A 306 18.48 -34.30 -24.39
CA ILE A 306 19.95 -34.38 -24.45
C ILE A 306 20.46 -35.61 -23.68
N TYR A 307 19.85 -35.91 -22.53
CA TYR A 307 20.21 -37.08 -21.72
C TYR A 307 19.97 -38.38 -22.50
N GLU A 308 18.83 -38.52 -23.16
CA GLU A 308 18.49 -39.64 -24.03
C GLU A 308 19.45 -39.76 -25.21
N GLU A 309 19.76 -38.64 -25.90
CA GLU A 309 20.71 -38.62 -27.01
C GLU A 309 22.11 -39.15 -26.59
N ILE A 310 22.57 -38.78 -25.40
CA ILE A 310 23.85 -39.29 -24.86
C ILE A 310 23.74 -40.78 -24.57
N LEU A 311 22.65 -41.25 -23.96
CA LEU A 311 22.44 -42.68 -23.69
C LEU A 311 22.38 -43.52 -24.97
N GLU A 312 21.72 -43.01 -26.02
CA GLU A 312 21.68 -43.66 -27.33
C GLU A 312 23.07 -43.74 -27.96
N LYS A 313 23.84 -42.64 -27.94
CA LYS A 313 25.24 -42.64 -28.39
C LYS A 313 26.06 -43.64 -27.59
N MET A 314 25.93 -43.67 -26.26
CA MET A 314 26.63 -44.64 -25.41
C MET A 314 26.27 -46.08 -25.77
N LYS A 315 25.00 -46.38 -26.04
CA LYS A 315 24.55 -47.70 -26.50
C LYS A 315 25.19 -48.08 -27.85
N GLN A 316 25.25 -47.14 -28.81
CA GLN A 316 25.91 -47.36 -30.10
C GLN A 316 27.42 -47.64 -29.92
N VAL A 317 28.10 -46.80 -29.13
CA VAL A 317 29.54 -46.97 -28.81
C VAL A 317 29.78 -48.31 -28.10
N GLN A 318 28.89 -48.74 -27.20
CA GLN A 318 28.99 -50.02 -26.50
C GLN A 318 28.87 -51.22 -27.46
N ASN A 319 28.00 -51.12 -28.47
CA ASN A 319 27.88 -52.13 -29.51
C ASN A 319 29.17 -52.21 -30.36
N GLU A 320 29.76 -51.07 -30.72
CA GLU A 320 31.06 -51.02 -31.42
C GLU A 320 32.19 -51.63 -30.58
N ILE A 321 32.27 -51.31 -29.28
CA ILE A 321 33.23 -51.92 -28.34
C ILE A 321 33.09 -53.44 -28.37
N THR A 322 31.85 -53.93 -28.31
CA THR A 322 31.56 -55.37 -28.32
C THR A 322 31.99 -56.01 -29.65
N LEU A 323 31.74 -55.34 -30.78
CA LEU A 323 32.15 -55.79 -32.11
C LEU A 323 33.68 -55.85 -32.24
N TYR A 324 34.38 -54.75 -31.96
CA TYR A 324 35.84 -54.70 -32.07
C TYR A 324 36.53 -55.66 -31.11
N LYS A 325 35.96 -55.87 -29.92
CA LYS A 325 36.43 -56.90 -28.98
C LYS A 325 36.32 -58.30 -29.61
N LYS A 326 35.17 -58.64 -30.19
CA LYS A 326 34.98 -59.93 -30.88
C LYS A 326 35.95 -60.11 -32.05
N SER A 327 36.14 -59.07 -32.88
CA SER A 327 37.10 -59.09 -33.99
C SER A 327 38.54 -59.27 -33.51
N ALA A 328 38.96 -58.56 -32.46
CA ALA A 328 40.29 -58.69 -31.89
C ALA A 328 40.52 -60.10 -31.30
N VAL A 329 39.54 -60.66 -30.59
CA VAL A 329 39.62 -62.04 -30.07
C VAL A 329 39.75 -63.05 -31.22
N TYR A 330 38.91 -62.94 -32.26
CA TYR A 330 38.98 -63.81 -33.44
C TYR A 330 40.33 -63.72 -34.16
N LEU A 331 40.85 -62.51 -34.40
CA LEU A 331 42.15 -62.31 -35.04
C LEU A 331 43.30 -62.84 -34.18
N ALA A 332 43.22 -62.69 -32.85
CA ALA A 332 44.20 -63.24 -31.92
C ALA A 332 44.20 -64.78 -31.94
N GLU A 333 43.03 -65.41 -31.99
CA GLU A 333 42.90 -66.87 -32.13
C GLU A 333 43.49 -67.37 -33.46
N LYS A 334 43.19 -66.69 -34.59
CA LYS A 334 43.75 -67.01 -35.91
C LYS A 334 45.27 -66.84 -35.96
N LEU A 335 45.79 -65.75 -35.38
CA LEU A 335 47.23 -65.52 -35.26
C LEU A 335 47.90 -66.62 -34.42
N LYS A 336 47.29 -67.02 -33.29
CA LYS A 336 47.81 -68.11 -32.44
C LYS A 336 47.81 -69.46 -33.17
N SER A 337 46.77 -69.75 -33.95
CA SER A 337 46.70 -70.99 -34.75
C SER A 337 47.69 -71.03 -35.92
N SER A 338 48.23 -69.88 -36.33
CA SER A 338 49.24 -69.75 -37.40
C SER A 338 50.66 -69.54 -36.86
N ASP A 339 50.86 -69.63 -35.55
CA ASP A 339 52.15 -69.36 -34.87
C ASP A 339 53.10 -70.58 -34.83
N GLY A 340 52.69 -71.71 -35.41
CA GLY A 340 53.53 -72.91 -35.55
C GLY A 340 54.67 -72.70 -36.56
N SER A 341 55.75 -73.49 -36.42
CA SER A 341 56.84 -73.51 -37.41
C SER A 341 56.28 -73.88 -38.79
N ILE A 342 56.48 -73.01 -39.79
CA ILE A 342 56.04 -73.27 -41.17
C ILE A 342 56.71 -74.58 -41.64
N PRO A 343 55.93 -75.63 -41.97
CA PRO A 343 56.50 -76.92 -42.38
C PRO A 343 57.47 -76.76 -43.56
N LEU A 344 58.68 -77.30 -43.42
CA LEU A 344 59.69 -77.31 -44.49
C LEU A 344 59.27 -78.16 -45.71
N THR A 345 58.20 -78.93 -45.57
CA THR A 345 57.63 -79.83 -46.60
C THR A 345 56.72 -79.13 -47.60
N LEU A 346 56.40 -77.84 -47.40
CA LEU A 346 55.59 -77.02 -48.31
C LEU A 346 56.47 -76.37 -49.39
N ASP A 347 55.89 -76.12 -50.57
CA ASP A 347 56.57 -75.38 -51.65
C ASP A 347 56.82 -73.90 -51.28
N SER A 348 57.67 -73.24 -52.06
CA SER A 348 58.10 -71.85 -51.84
C SER A 348 56.91 -70.88 -51.74
N ASP A 349 55.93 -71.03 -52.63
CA ASP A 349 54.80 -70.11 -52.76
C ASP A 349 53.84 -70.26 -51.57
N SER A 350 53.53 -71.49 -51.15
CA SER A 350 52.67 -71.78 -49.99
C SER A 350 53.29 -71.27 -48.68
N ARG A 351 54.62 -71.34 -48.54
CA ARG A 351 55.33 -70.81 -47.37
C ARG A 351 55.30 -69.27 -47.33
N LEU A 352 55.42 -68.62 -48.49
CA LEU A 352 55.30 -67.18 -48.62
C LEU A 352 53.87 -66.72 -48.30
N GLU A 353 52.85 -67.41 -48.80
CA GLU A 353 51.44 -67.12 -48.50
C GLU A 353 51.14 -67.21 -47.00
N MET A 354 51.65 -68.24 -46.30
CA MET A 354 51.47 -68.37 -44.86
C MET A 354 52.16 -67.26 -44.06
N ASP A 355 53.36 -66.83 -44.46
CA ASP A 355 54.05 -65.70 -43.81
C ASP A 355 53.32 -64.37 -44.06
N ILE A 356 52.82 -64.15 -45.28
CA ILE A 356 51.98 -62.99 -45.62
C ILE A 356 50.70 -62.99 -44.77
N LEU A 357 49.98 -64.12 -44.69
CA LEU A 357 48.77 -64.25 -43.88
C LEU A 357 49.03 -63.96 -42.39
N ARG A 358 50.13 -64.47 -41.83
CA ARG A 358 50.52 -64.20 -40.44
C ARG A 358 50.78 -62.72 -40.19
N ARG A 359 51.50 -62.05 -41.11
CA ARG A 359 51.76 -60.59 -41.04
C ARG A 359 50.47 -59.78 -41.17
N CYS A 360 49.56 -60.20 -42.05
CA CYS A 360 48.23 -59.60 -42.20
C CYS A 360 47.42 -59.73 -40.91
N TYR A 361 47.31 -60.93 -40.32
CA TYR A 361 46.60 -61.11 -39.05
C TYR A 361 47.20 -60.28 -37.91
N LYS A 362 48.54 -60.20 -37.81
CA LYS A 362 49.21 -59.37 -36.81
C LYS A 362 48.90 -57.88 -36.98
N ARG A 363 48.96 -57.37 -38.22
CA ARG A 363 48.60 -55.98 -38.54
C ARG A 363 47.14 -55.70 -38.21
N ASP A 364 46.24 -56.54 -38.68
CA ASP A 364 44.79 -56.36 -38.54
C ASP A 364 44.35 -56.49 -37.08
N LEU A 365 45.01 -57.35 -36.29
CA LEU A 365 44.83 -57.41 -34.83
C LEU A 365 45.27 -56.10 -34.16
N GLY A 366 46.43 -55.57 -34.53
CA GLY A 366 46.91 -54.28 -34.02
C GLY A 366 45.94 -53.13 -34.30
N GLU A 367 45.38 -53.09 -35.52
CA GLU A 367 44.36 -52.11 -35.92
C GLU A 367 43.03 -52.31 -35.14
N ALA A 368 42.60 -53.56 -34.94
CA ALA A 368 41.39 -53.86 -34.17
C ALA A 368 41.51 -53.45 -32.70
N ILE A 369 42.68 -53.67 -32.07
CA ILE A 369 42.96 -53.22 -30.69
C ILE A 369 42.96 -51.70 -30.62
N LYS A 370 43.63 -51.02 -31.57
CA LYS A 370 43.65 -49.54 -31.62
C LYS A 370 42.24 -48.96 -31.73
N ARG A 371 41.38 -49.55 -32.57
CA ARG A 371 39.96 -49.15 -32.68
C ARG A 371 39.19 -49.41 -31.40
N TYR A 372 39.38 -50.58 -30.77
CA TYR A 372 38.77 -50.91 -29.49
C TYR A 372 39.14 -49.89 -28.40
N ASP A 373 40.42 -49.56 -28.26
CA ASP A 373 40.89 -48.62 -27.24
C ASP A 373 40.37 -47.20 -27.50
N ALA A 374 40.40 -46.73 -28.75
CA ALA A 374 39.84 -45.43 -29.13
C ALA A 374 38.33 -45.35 -28.86
N THR A 375 37.56 -46.39 -29.22
CA THR A 375 36.11 -46.45 -28.96
C THR A 375 35.83 -46.52 -27.45
N ARG A 376 36.67 -47.21 -26.67
CA ARG A 376 36.56 -47.27 -25.20
C ARG A 376 36.83 -45.92 -24.54
N GLU A 377 37.80 -45.16 -25.06
CA GLU A 377 38.04 -43.77 -24.61
C GLU A 377 36.84 -42.86 -24.94
N ARG A 378 36.28 -42.99 -26.16
CA ARG A 378 35.07 -42.26 -26.55
C ARG A 378 33.89 -42.57 -25.60
N PHE A 379 33.75 -43.82 -25.17
CA PHE A 379 32.74 -44.20 -24.18
C PHE A 379 32.96 -43.52 -22.83
N ARG A 380 34.20 -43.49 -22.31
CA ARG A 380 34.54 -42.78 -21.06
C ARG A 380 34.27 -41.28 -21.13
N ASN A 381 34.49 -40.67 -22.28
CA ASN A 381 34.17 -39.25 -22.50
C ASN A 381 32.65 -39.03 -22.41
N LEU A 382 31.84 -39.89 -23.03
CA LEU A 382 30.37 -39.84 -22.90
C LEU A 382 29.90 -40.05 -21.45
N GLU A 383 30.49 -40.99 -20.70
CA GLU A 383 30.19 -41.17 -19.28
C GLU A 383 30.48 -39.91 -18.45
N THR A 384 31.55 -39.19 -18.80
CA THR A 384 31.92 -37.94 -18.13
C THR A 384 30.94 -36.82 -18.47
N THR A 385 30.55 -36.71 -19.73
CA THR A 385 29.51 -35.77 -20.19
C THR A 385 28.19 -36.04 -19.47
N LEU A 386 27.76 -37.29 -19.37
CA LEU A 386 26.52 -37.66 -18.68
C LEU A 386 26.57 -37.31 -17.19
N ARG A 387 27.70 -37.55 -16.52
CA ARG A 387 27.92 -37.17 -15.11
C ARG A 387 27.85 -35.66 -14.90
N ASN A 388 28.43 -34.87 -15.82
CA ASN A 388 28.37 -33.41 -15.74
C ASN A 388 26.96 -32.89 -16.00
N LEU A 389 26.23 -33.49 -16.95
CA LEU A 389 24.83 -33.16 -17.23
C LEU A 389 23.95 -33.45 -15.99
N LYS A 390 24.17 -34.57 -15.29
CA LYS A 390 23.42 -34.91 -14.06
C LYS A 390 23.53 -33.84 -12.96
N LYS A 391 24.66 -33.12 -12.87
CA LYS A 391 24.84 -32.03 -11.90
C LYS A 391 24.06 -30.76 -12.27
N GLN A 392 23.58 -30.66 -13.50
CA GLN A 392 22.86 -29.50 -14.05
C GLN A 392 21.37 -29.79 -14.26
N GLU A 393 20.83 -30.81 -13.59
CA GLU A 393 19.41 -31.15 -13.68
C GLU A 393 18.55 -29.95 -13.26
N PRO A 394 17.65 -29.45 -14.14
CA PRO A 394 16.76 -28.35 -13.80
C PRO A 394 15.74 -28.75 -12.72
N SER A 395 15.30 -27.77 -11.93
CA SER A 395 14.24 -27.95 -10.93
C SER A 395 12.97 -28.54 -11.52
N GLU A 396 12.27 -29.33 -10.71
CA GLU A 396 11.06 -30.03 -11.13
C GLU A 396 9.87 -29.10 -11.42
N VAL A 397 9.66 -28.16 -10.51
CA VAL A 397 8.61 -27.15 -10.54
C VAL A 397 9.24 -25.77 -10.47
N TYR A 398 8.53 -24.75 -10.94
CA TYR A 398 8.95 -23.38 -10.72
C TYR A 398 8.86 -22.98 -9.23
N MET A 399 7.74 -23.30 -8.58
CA MET A 399 7.49 -23.08 -7.16
C MET A 399 6.82 -24.30 -6.53
N ASN A 400 7.34 -24.80 -5.41
CA ASN A 400 6.66 -25.84 -4.64
C ASN A 400 5.48 -25.27 -3.84
N GLN A 401 4.70 -26.13 -3.19
CA GLN A 401 3.51 -25.72 -2.44
C GLN A 401 3.81 -24.72 -1.31
N ARG A 402 4.96 -24.82 -0.63
CA ARG A 402 5.36 -23.88 0.43
C ARG A 402 5.70 -22.52 -0.15
N ASP A 403 6.45 -22.49 -1.25
CA ASP A 403 6.81 -21.24 -1.94
C ASP A 403 5.54 -20.56 -2.49
N ARG A 404 4.53 -21.33 -2.94
CA ARG A 404 3.23 -20.82 -3.36
C ARG A 404 2.42 -20.19 -2.23
N ARG A 405 2.43 -20.76 -1.02
CA ARG A 405 1.76 -20.15 0.14
C ARG A 405 2.43 -18.85 0.58
N LEU A 406 3.74 -18.78 0.48
CA LEU A 406 4.49 -17.55 0.73
C LEU A 406 4.18 -16.49 -0.34
N LEU A 407 4.04 -16.89 -1.61
CA LEU A 407 3.54 -16.00 -2.66
C LEU A 407 2.11 -15.52 -2.38
N ASP A 408 1.23 -16.41 -1.89
CA ASP A 408 -0.13 -16.05 -1.48
C ASP A 408 -0.16 -15.05 -0.32
N PHE A 409 0.83 -15.06 0.59
CA PHE A 409 0.99 -14.02 1.61
C PHE A 409 1.27 -12.64 0.97
N HIS A 410 2.15 -12.56 -0.02
CA HIS A 410 2.37 -11.30 -0.75
C HIS A 410 1.13 -10.86 -1.54
N PHE A 411 0.37 -11.80 -2.11
CA PHE A 411 -0.91 -11.48 -2.73
C PHE A 411 -1.93 -10.97 -1.73
N ALA A 412 -2.03 -11.55 -0.53
CA ALA A 412 -2.87 -11.05 0.55
C ALA A 412 -2.46 -9.64 0.98
N ASN A 413 -1.15 -9.36 1.02
CA ASN A 413 -0.64 -8.03 1.32
C ASN A 413 -0.99 -7.01 0.23
N LEU A 414 -0.98 -7.40 -1.05
CA LEU A 414 -1.44 -6.55 -2.15
C LEU A 414 -2.96 -6.28 -2.06
N GLU A 415 -3.76 -7.30 -1.74
CA GLU A 415 -5.21 -7.13 -1.51
C GLU A 415 -5.51 -6.23 -0.30
N TYR A 416 -4.66 -6.30 0.73
CA TYR A 416 -4.72 -5.37 1.86
C TYR A 416 -4.47 -3.93 1.41
N VAL A 417 -3.42 -3.65 0.64
CA VAL A 417 -3.11 -2.28 0.22
C VAL A 417 -4.16 -1.75 -0.77
N SER A 418 -4.56 -2.55 -1.75
CA SER A 418 -5.48 -2.11 -2.82
C SER A 418 -6.95 -2.11 -2.44
N GLY A 419 -7.36 -2.79 -1.36
CA GLY A 419 -8.75 -2.84 -0.87
C GLY A 419 -9.69 -3.75 -1.66
N GLY A 420 -9.32 -4.15 -2.88
CA GLY A 420 -10.02 -5.13 -3.71
C GLY A 420 -9.28 -6.48 -3.78
N THR A 421 -10.00 -7.53 -4.15
CA THR A 421 -9.39 -8.82 -4.51
C THR A 421 -8.72 -8.72 -5.87
N LEU A 422 -7.65 -9.50 -6.10
CA LEU A 422 -6.83 -9.35 -7.32
C LEU A 422 -7.60 -9.60 -8.63
N ASP A 423 -8.66 -10.41 -8.60
CA ASP A 423 -9.56 -10.67 -9.74
C ASP A 423 -10.45 -9.47 -10.08
N ARG A 424 -10.63 -8.55 -9.14
CA ARG A 424 -11.43 -7.34 -9.33
C ARG A 424 -10.60 -6.11 -9.65
N LEU A 425 -9.29 -6.13 -9.41
CA LEU A 425 -8.43 -4.97 -9.66
C LEU A 425 -8.12 -4.82 -11.16
N SER A 426 -8.21 -3.59 -11.67
CA SER A 426 -7.80 -3.27 -13.05
C SER A 426 -6.30 -3.44 -13.22
N LEU A 427 -5.85 -4.28 -14.16
CA LEU A 427 -4.42 -4.38 -14.49
C LEU A 427 -3.83 -3.03 -14.94
N GLN A 428 -4.62 -2.21 -15.63
CA GLN A 428 -4.15 -0.95 -16.22
C GLN A 428 -4.10 0.21 -15.21
N HIS A 429 -4.91 0.16 -14.16
CA HIS A 429 -5.18 1.32 -13.31
C HIS A 429 -5.00 1.07 -11.81
N PHE A 430 -4.64 -0.15 -11.38
CA PHE A 430 -4.49 -0.44 -9.95
C PHE A 430 -3.30 0.27 -9.30
N ASP A 431 -2.27 0.62 -10.09
CA ASP A 431 -0.99 1.22 -9.66
C ASP A 431 -0.87 2.71 -10.04
N GLN A 432 -1.97 3.35 -10.47
CA GLN A 432 -1.96 4.76 -10.92
C GLN A 432 -1.54 5.77 -9.84
N GLU A 433 -1.50 5.34 -8.57
CA GLU A 433 -1.06 6.15 -7.43
C GLU A 433 0.44 6.03 -7.11
N ASP A 434 1.15 5.07 -7.71
CA ASP A 434 2.54 4.76 -7.37
C ASP A 434 3.49 5.95 -7.59
N GLU A 435 3.22 6.78 -8.61
CA GLU A 435 3.98 8.00 -8.89
C GLU A 435 3.86 9.08 -7.80
N PHE A 436 2.84 8.99 -6.95
CA PHE A 436 2.52 9.99 -5.92
C PHE A 436 2.80 9.50 -4.50
N GLN A 437 3.33 8.28 -4.33
CA GLN A 437 3.61 7.74 -2.99
C GLN A 437 4.59 8.64 -2.22
N PHE A 438 4.25 8.91 -0.95
CA PHE A 438 5.15 9.64 -0.06
C PHE A 438 6.38 8.79 0.28
N THR A 439 7.53 9.45 0.33
CA THR A 439 8.79 8.80 0.69
C THR A 439 9.07 8.88 2.19
N GLY A 440 10.12 8.21 2.64
CA GLY A 440 10.47 8.13 4.06
C GLY A 440 9.76 7.00 4.79
N SER A 441 10.04 6.87 6.09
CA SER A 441 9.52 5.76 6.89
C SER A 441 8.01 5.89 7.12
N HIS A 442 7.29 4.77 7.19
CA HIS A 442 5.92 4.78 7.68
C HIS A 442 5.90 5.01 9.19
N MET A 443 4.86 5.71 9.67
CA MET A 443 4.65 5.99 11.08
C MET A 443 3.27 5.54 11.53
N ALA A 444 3.10 5.43 12.84
CA ALA A 444 1.81 5.36 13.49
C ALA A 444 1.70 6.42 14.59
N ILE A 445 0.50 6.62 15.11
CA ILE A 445 0.24 7.55 16.20
C ILE A 445 -0.08 6.74 17.45
N ARG A 446 0.83 6.73 18.43
CA ARG A 446 0.72 5.93 19.66
C ARG A 446 -0.56 6.24 20.44
N ASP A 447 -0.97 7.49 20.41
CA ASP A 447 -2.13 7.99 21.14
C ASP A 447 -3.46 7.56 20.51
N GLY A 448 -3.44 7.00 19.29
CA GLY A 448 -4.62 6.70 18.49
C GLY A 448 -4.83 7.71 17.36
N TYR A 449 -5.04 7.20 16.15
CA TYR A 449 -5.19 8.05 14.97
C TYR A 449 -6.51 8.84 14.98
N GLY A 450 -7.58 8.26 15.52
CA GLY A 450 -8.86 8.95 15.72
C GLY A 450 -8.77 10.10 16.72
N ASP A 451 -7.93 9.96 17.75
CA ASP A 451 -7.72 11.02 18.75
C ASP A 451 -6.90 12.17 18.18
N PHE A 452 -5.86 11.87 17.38
CA PHE A 452 -5.16 12.88 16.58
C PHE A 452 -6.15 13.73 15.77
N LEU A 453 -7.08 13.08 15.07
CA LEU A 453 -8.04 13.79 14.23
C LEU A 453 -9.04 14.60 15.07
N THR A 454 -9.45 14.08 16.22
CA THR A 454 -10.35 14.78 17.15
C THR A 454 -9.67 16.01 17.76
N ARG A 455 -8.36 15.97 18.01
CA ARG A 455 -7.58 17.14 18.49
C ARG A 455 -7.54 18.29 17.47
N LEU A 456 -7.80 18.04 16.19
CA LEU A 456 -7.95 19.12 15.21
C LEU A 456 -9.22 19.95 15.44
N VAL A 457 -10.24 19.40 16.11
CA VAL A 457 -11.49 20.10 16.43
C VAL A 457 -11.30 20.89 17.72
N THR A 458 -10.90 22.14 17.56
CA THR A 458 -10.71 23.10 18.65
C THR A 458 -12.04 23.72 19.09
N SER A 459 -12.04 24.39 20.25
CA SER A 459 -13.26 24.92 20.88
C SER A 459 -14.02 25.96 20.04
N ASP A 460 -13.32 26.67 19.16
CA ASP A 460 -13.87 27.68 18.24
C ASP A 460 -14.70 27.07 17.09
N VAL A 461 -14.43 25.81 16.72
CA VAL A 461 -15.16 25.10 15.64
C VAL A 461 -16.07 23.98 16.16
N ALA A 462 -15.89 23.53 17.40
CA ALA A 462 -16.65 22.41 17.97
C ALA A 462 -18.18 22.59 17.90
N SER A 463 -18.68 23.81 18.10
CA SER A 463 -20.12 24.12 18.03
C SER A 463 -20.73 24.03 16.63
N MET A 464 -19.90 23.95 15.58
CA MET A 464 -20.36 23.80 14.19
C MET A 464 -20.76 22.36 13.88
N ILE A 465 -20.33 21.39 14.69
CA ILE A 465 -20.57 19.97 14.46
C ILE A 465 -21.82 19.50 15.21
N LYS A 466 -22.76 18.92 14.48
CA LYS A 466 -23.93 18.23 15.02
C LYS A 466 -23.74 16.72 14.88
N GLN A 467 -23.44 16.05 15.99
CA GLN A 467 -23.40 14.59 16.07
C GLN A 467 -24.81 14.01 16.20
N ASN A 468 -24.98 12.72 15.92
CA ASN A 468 -26.29 12.08 15.84
C ASN A 468 -27.23 12.75 14.83
N ALA A 469 -26.68 13.33 13.77
CA ALA A 469 -27.43 13.99 12.71
C ALA A 469 -27.36 13.14 11.44
N VAL A 470 -28.26 12.17 11.32
CA VAL A 470 -28.32 11.26 10.17
C VAL A 470 -29.03 11.96 9.02
N VAL A 471 -28.31 12.33 7.97
CA VAL A 471 -28.90 12.97 6.78
C VAL A 471 -29.83 11.99 6.07
N GLU A 472 -31.04 12.44 5.73
CA GLU A 472 -32.06 11.64 5.02
C GLU A 472 -32.27 12.16 3.59
N SER A 473 -32.25 13.47 3.38
CA SER A 473 -32.39 14.06 2.04
C SER A 473 -31.57 15.33 1.86
N ILE A 474 -31.10 15.52 0.63
CA ILE A 474 -30.30 16.66 0.18
C ILE A 474 -31.02 17.25 -1.04
N LYS A 475 -31.76 18.33 -0.84
CA LYS A 475 -32.44 19.05 -1.91
C LYS A 475 -31.60 20.20 -2.38
N TYR A 476 -31.41 20.34 -3.69
CA TYR A 476 -30.61 21.43 -4.25
C TYR A 476 -31.23 22.02 -5.50
N ASN A 477 -31.18 23.35 -5.62
CA ASN A 477 -31.74 24.09 -6.73
C ASN A 477 -31.01 25.43 -6.92
N GLU A 478 -31.50 26.28 -7.82
CA GLU A 478 -30.89 27.59 -8.11
C GLU A 478 -30.86 28.56 -6.92
N LYS A 479 -31.62 28.32 -5.85
CA LYS A 479 -31.63 29.18 -4.65
C LYS A 479 -30.66 28.73 -3.56
N GLY A 480 -30.22 27.47 -3.57
CA GLY A 480 -29.38 26.91 -2.52
C GLY A 480 -29.62 25.42 -2.29
N VAL A 481 -29.26 24.97 -1.08
CA VAL A 481 -29.40 23.58 -0.63
C VAL A 481 -30.21 23.53 0.66
N GLU A 482 -31.16 22.61 0.74
CA GLU A 482 -31.92 22.25 1.94
C GLU A 482 -31.53 20.81 2.32
N VAL A 483 -30.99 20.62 3.54
CA VAL A 483 -30.61 19.29 4.04
C VAL A 483 -31.52 18.89 5.18
N GLN A 484 -32.22 17.77 5.02
CA GLN A 484 -33.02 17.15 6.07
C GLN A 484 -32.21 16.08 6.77
N TYR A 485 -32.23 16.09 8.10
CA TYR A 485 -31.53 15.12 8.92
C TYR A 485 -32.35 14.73 10.14
N LYS A 486 -32.19 13.50 10.56
CA LYS A 486 -32.81 12.91 11.74
C LYS A 486 -31.84 12.93 12.91
N THR A 487 -32.37 13.37 14.05
CA THR A 487 -31.77 13.23 15.37
C THR A 487 -32.53 12.18 16.17
N ASP A 488 -32.04 11.80 17.35
CA ASP A 488 -32.74 10.85 18.23
C ASP A 488 -34.17 11.35 18.58
N ASP A 489 -34.38 12.67 18.64
CA ASP A 489 -35.63 13.28 19.13
C ASP A 489 -36.52 13.88 18.03
N SER A 490 -35.97 14.23 16.87
CA SER A 490 -36.72 14.96 15.83
C SER A 490 -36.10 14.88 14.44
N ILE A 491 -36.92 15.15 13.43
CA ILE A 491 -36.46 15.45 12.07
C ILE A 491 -36.26 16.96 11.98
N CYS A 492 -35.08 17.36 11.52
CA CYS A 492 -34.64 18.74 11.39
C CYS A 492 -34.31 19.06 9.94
N THR A 493 -34.39 20.34 9.60
CA THR A 493 -34.00 20.87 8.29
C THR A 493 -33.02 22.01 8.47
N ILE A 494 -32.04 22.12 7.58
CA ILE A 494 -31.12 23.25 7.53
C ILE A 494 -30.91 23.71 6.08
N ASP A 495 -31.05 25.01 5.86
CA ASP A 495 -30.76 25.66 4.58
C ASP A 495 -29.31 26.16 4.56
N GLY A 496 -28.69 26.09 3.38
CA GLY A 496 -27.36 26.61 3.07
C GLY A 496 -27.23 27.02 1.60
N ASP A 497 -26.13 27.66 1.24
CA ASP A 497 -25.86 28.07 -0.15
C ASP A 497 -25.30 26.91 -0.98
N VAL A 498 -24.47 26.07 -0.35
CA VAL A 498 -23.80 24.91 -0.95
C VAL A 498 -23.67 23.77 0.07
N CYS A 499 -23.55 22.55 -0.43
CA CYS A 499 -23.32 21.35 0.37
C CYS A 499 -22.02 20.65 -0.05
N LEU A 500 -21.14 20.38 0.91
CA LEU A 500 -19.98 19.52 0.74
C LEU A 500 -20.31 18.11 1.26
N CYS A 501 -20.54 17.19 0.33
CA CYS A 501 -20.81 15.79 0.59
C CYS A 501 -19.50 15.03 0.84
N THR A 502 -19.30 14.53 2.06
CA THR A 502 -18.18 13.63 2.40
C THR A 502 -18.62 12.21 2.75
N ILE A 503 -19.80 11.83 2.24
CA ILE A 503 -20.39 10.52 2.42
C ILE A 503 -19.48 9.45 1.78
N PRO A 504 -19.12 8.36 2.48
CA PRO A 504 -18.32 7.28 1.91
C PRO A 504 -18.96 6.67 0.65
N LEU A 505 -18.14 6.24 -0.31
CA LEU A 505 -18.61 5.66 -1.58
C LEU A 505 -19.60 4.50 -1.37
N GLY A 506 -19.39 3.64 -0.37
CA GLY A 506 -20.32 2.55 -0.05
C GLY A 506 -21.73 3.04 0.30
N VAL A 507 -21.86 4.18 0.98
CA VAL A 507 -23.16 4.80 1.28
C VAL A 507 -23.71 5.51 0.04
N LEU A 508 -22.87 6.19 -0.75
CA LEU A 508 -23.30 6.80 -2.02
C LEU A 508 -23.86 5.76 -3.00
N LYS A 509 -23.26 4.57 -3.08
CA LYS A 509 -23.80 3.44 -3.86
C LYS A 509 -25.22 3.10 -3.43
N ARG A 510 -25.51 3.09 -2.12
CA ARG A 510 -26.87 2.86 -1.61
C ARG A 510 -27.81 4.01 -1.92
N SER A 511 -27.34 5.26 -1.85
CA SER A 511 -28.10 6.45 -2.23
C SER A 511 -28.55 6.40 -3.70
N VAL A 512 -27.65 6.07 -4.64
CA VAL A 512 -28.00 5.99 -6.08
C VAL A 512 -28.82 4.75 -6.42
N MET A 513 -28.83 3.73 -5.56
CA MET A 513 -29.75 2.59 -5.63
C MET A 513 -31.07 2.84 -4.88
N GLU A 514 -31.31 4.06 -4.42
CA GLU A 514 -32.52 4.48 -3.70
C GLU A 514 -32.85 3.62 -2.46
N ALA A 515 -31.81 3.17 -1.74
CA ALA A 515 -32.00 2.46 -0.48
C ALA A 515 -32.66 3.36 0.59
N SER A 516 -33.62 2.81 1.34
CA SER A 516 -34.43 3.57 2.31
C SER A 516 -33.64 4.12 3.51
N ASP A 517 -32.45 3.59 3.76
CA ASP A 517 -31.56 3.94 4.87
C ASP A 517 -30.29 4.68 4.39
N ALA A 518 -30.36 5.29 3.20
CA ALA A 518 -29.30 6.13 2.65
C ALA A 518 -29.85 7.52 2.26
N PRO A 519 -29.00 8.57 2.27
CA PRO A 519 -29.44 9.92 1.89
C PRO A 519 -29.94 9.98 0.45
N LYS A 520 -31.09 10.62 0.22
CA LYS A 520 -31.65 10.85 -1.11
C LYS A 520 -31.23 12.21 -1.67
N PHE A 521 -30.79 12.25 -2.93
CA PHE A 521 -30.52 13.50 -3.65
C PHE A 521 -31.75 13.93 -4.44
N GLU A 522 -32.14 15.20 -4.30
CA GLU A 522 -33.31 15.78 -4.96
C GLU A 522 -32.98 17.13 -5.62
N PRO A 523 -32.92 17.24 -6.97
CA PRO A 523 -33.11 16.15 -7.94
C PRO A 523 -32.03 15.06 -7.83
N PRO A 524 -32.18 13.90 -8.51
CA PRO A 524 -31.13 12.89 -8.56
C PRO A 524 -29.79 13.45 -9.06
N LEU A 525 -28.68 12.75 -8.81
CA LEU A 525 -27.37 13.17 -9.32
C LEU A 525 -27.30 13.01 -10.86
N PRO A 526 -26.40 13.72 -11.57
CA PRO A 526 -26.19 13.54 -13.00
C PRO A 526 -25.83 12.09 -13.35
N GLU A 527 -26.24 11.65 -14.55
CA GLU A 527 -26.06 10.26 -14.99
C GLU A 527 -24.59 9.82 -15.00
N ASN A 528 -23.66 10.69 -15.40
CA ASN A 528 -22.23 10.39 -15.38
C ASN A 528 -21.72 10.15 -13.95
N THR A 529 -22.16 10.96 -12.97
CA THR A 529 -21.81 10.80 -11.57
C THR A 529 -22.39 9.49 -11.02
N ILE A 530 -23.64 9.17 -11.33
CA ILE A 530 -24.27 7.91 -10.93
C ILE A 530 -23.51 6.70 -11.49
N LYS A 531 -23.16 6.74 -12.79
CA LYS A 531 -22.36 5.68 -13.43
C LYS A 531 -21.01 5.51 -12.74
N ALA A 532 -20.31 6.60 -12.45
CA ALA A 532 -19.03 6.54 -11.75
C ALA A 532 -19.15 5.96 -10.33
N ILE A 533 -20.20 6.34 -9.58
CA ILE A 533 -20.49 5.78 -8.25
C ILE A 533 -20.74 4.26 -8.34
N ILE A 534 -21.50 3.80 -9.34
CA ILE A 534 -21.82 2.39 -9.52
C ILE A 534 -20.58 1.59 -9.96
N GLU A 535 -19.82 2.14 -10.91
CA GLU A 535 -18.66 1.50 -11.52
C GLU A 535 -17.50 1.37 -10.52
N MET A 536 -17.16 2.42 -9.77
CA MET A 536 -16.01 2.41 -8.85
C MET A 536 -16.11 1.28 -7.81
N GLY A 537 -15.02 0.57 -7.57
CA GLY A 537 -14.97 -0.51 -6.59
C GLY A 537 -15.00 0.03 -5.17
N PHE A 538 -15.67 -0.65 -4.26
CA PHE A 538 -15.59 -0.34 -2.83
C PHE A 538 -15.26 -1.59 -2.04
N GLY A 539 -14.03 -1.62 -1.57
CA GLY A 539 -13.38 -2.73 -0.91
C GLY A 539 -13.81 -2.96 0.52
N ASN A 540 -13.31 -4.03 1.12
CA ASN A 540 -13.52 -4.35 2.52
C ASN A 540 -12.22 -4.80 3.16
N PHE A 541 -12.06 -4.47 4.44
CA PHE A 541 -10.90 -4.79 5.24
C PHE A 541 -11.33 -4.79 6.69
N ASN A 542 -10.90 -5.76 7.49
CA ASN A 542 -11.28 -5.83 8.90
C ASN A 542 -10.09 -6.14 9.80
N LYS A 543 -10.23 -5.78 11.07
CA LYS A 543 -9.23 -5.97 12.11
C LYS A 543 -9.79 -6.76 13.27
N VAL A 544 -8.95 -7.60 13.86
CA VAL A 544 -9.20 -8.30 15.12
C VAL A 544 -8.22 -7.76 16.15
N VAL A 545 -8.68 -6.87 17.01
CA VAL A 545 -7.90 -6.33 18.14
C VAL A 545 -7.99 -7.32 19.30
N LEU A 546 -6.85 -7.70 19.84
CA LEU A 546 -6.69 -8.63 20.95
C LEU A 546 -5.89 -7.94 22.06
N ILE A 547 -6.53 -7.72 23.20
CA ILE A 547 -5.92 -7.07 24.37
C ILE A 547 -5.54 -8.15 25.39
N PHE A 548 -4.30 -8.14 25.85
CA PHE A 548 -3.77 -9.10 26.82
C PHE A 548 -3.39 -8.41 28.13
N SER A 549 -3.16 -9.19 29.19
CA SER A 549 -2.67 -8.66 30.47
C SER A 549 -1.19 -8.30 30.42
N ARG A 550 -0.41 -8.96 29.56
CA ARG A 550 1.01 -8.70 29.33
C ARG A 550 1.41 -9.11 27.90
N PRO A 551 2.40 -8.45 27.29
CA PRO A 551 2.98 -8.91 26.03
C PRO A 551 3.63 -10.29 26.21
N PHE A 552 3.55 -11.13 25.18
CA PHE A 552 4.23 -12.42 25.10
C PHE A 552 4.97 -12.62 23.76
N TRP A 553 5.00 -11.57 22.95
CA TRP A 553 5.72 -11.44 21.69
C TRP A 553 6.92 -10.50 21.88
N ASP A 554 7.73 -10.36 20.84
CA ASP A 554 8.81 -9.38 20.80
C ASP A 554 8.23 -7.97 20.63
N VAL A 555 8.29 -7.14 21.68
CA VAL A 555 7.77 -5.76 21.67
C VAL A 555 8.61 -4.79 20.84
N THR A 556 9.76 -5.23 20.32
CA THR A 556 10.57 -4.45 19.36
C THR A 556 10.11 -4.66 17.92
N GLN A 557 9.37 -5.74 17.63
CA GLN A 557 8.85 -6.04 16.31
C GLN A 557 7.46 -5.42 16.12
N ASN A 558 7.28 -4.66 15.03
CA ASN A 558 5.99 -4.04 14.74
C ASN A 558 5.04 -4.97 13.97
N TYR A 559 5.56 -5.93 13.20
CA TYR A 559 4.77 -6.86 12.41
C TYR A 559 5.31 -8.28 12.47
N PHE A 560 4.43 -9.25 12.22
CA PHE A 560 4.80 -10.58 11.79
C PHE A 560 3.69 -11.18 10.91
N GLY A 561 4.10 -12.00 9.96
CA GLY A 561 3.22 -12.68 9.00
C GLY A 561 2.89 -14.11 9.40
N HIS A 562 1.79 -14.63 8.87
CA HIS A 562 1.33 -16.00 9.03
C HIS A 562 0.85 -16.55 7.68
N LEU A 563 1.41 -17.70 7.28
CA LEU A 563 1.02 -18.40 6.05
C LEU A 563 -0.24 -19.24 6.28
N ASN A 564 -1.24 -18.99 5.44
CA ASN A 564 -2.48 -19.77 5.44
C ASN A 564 -2.38 -21.04 4.58
N HIS A 565 -3.21 -22.04 4.89
CA HIS A 565 -3.20 -23.32 4.19
C HIS A 565 -3.72 -23.26 2.74
N SER A 566 -4.67 -22.36 2.45
CA SER A 566 -5.34 -22.24 1.15
C SER A 566 -5.31 -20.82 0.59
N ARG A 567 -5.37 -20.72 -0.74
CA ARG A 567 -5.51 -19.45 -1.47
C ARG A 567 -6.75 -18.68 -1.07
N SER A 568 -7.86 -19.37 -0.78
CA SER A 568 -9.12 -18.75 -0.37
C SER A 568 -9.07 -18.09 1.02
N SER A 569 -8.20 -18.56 1.92
CA SER A 569 -8.03 -17.98 3.25
C SER A 569 -6.74 -17.18 3.38
N ARG A 570 -6.07 -16.83 2.27
CA ARG A 570 -4.75 -16.19 2.29
C ARG A 570 -4.70 -14.90 3.10
N GLY A 571 -5.78 -14.11 3.07
CA GLY A 571 -5.91 -12.86 3.83
C GLY A 571 -6.49 -13.01 5.23
N GLU A 572 -6.75 -14.24 5.72
CA GLU A 572 -7.32 -14.48 7.04
C GLU A 572 -6.23 -14.42 8.13
N MET A 573 -6.19 -13.35 8.92
CA MET A 573 -5.18 -13.13 9.97
C MET A 573 -3.75 -13.34 9.45
N PHE A 574 -3.52 -12.91 8.22
CA PHE A 574 -2.26 -13.15 7.50
C PHE A 574 -1.11 -12.33 8.08
N MET A 575 -1.42 -11.23 8.75
CA MET A 575 -0.46 -10.33 9.39
C MET A 575 -0.99 -9.89 10.74
N PHE A 576 -0.09 -9.80 11.73
CA PHE A 576 -0.35 -9.22 13.04
C PHE A 576 0.54 -8.01 13.25
N THR A 577 0.06 -7.03 14.01
CA THR A 577 0.83 -5.85 14.36
C THR A 577 0.77 -5.49 15.84
N ALA A 578 1.90 -5.00 16.35
CA ALA A 578 2.08 -4.45 17.70
C ALA A 578 2.80 -3.09 17.58
N VAL A 579 2.02 -2.03 17.36
CA VAL A 579 2.56 -0.68 17.14
C VAL A 579 2.77 0.09 18.45
N SER A 580 2.01 -0.24 19.49
CA SER A 580 2.15 0.37 20.81
C SER A 580 2.90 -0.57 21.76
N LYS A 581 3.52 0.00 22.81
CA LYS A 581 4.09 -0.79 23.92
C LYS A 581 3.00 -1.44 24.80
N ALA A 582 1.73 -1.15 24.52
CA ALA A 582 0.61 -1.77 25.22
C ALA A 582 0.49 -3.25 24.81
N PRO A 583 -0.11 -4.10 25.67
CA PRO A 583 -0.31 -5.52 25.37
C PRO A 583 -1.46 -5.73 24.36
N VAL A 584 -1.34 -5.15 23.18
CA VAL A 584 -2.33 -5.22 22.10
C VAL A 584 -1.71 -5.83 20.85
N LEU A 585 -2.37 -6.86 20.31
CA LEU A 585 -2.12 -7.34 18.96
C LEU A 585 -3.33 -7.04 18.07
N ILE A 586 -3.07 -6.64 16.83
CA ILE A 586 -4.12 -6.43 15.83
C ILE A 586 -3.86 -7.38 14.66
N ALA A 587 -4.78 -8.31 14.42
CA ALA A 587 -4.73 -9.21 13.26
C ALA A 587 -5.49 -8.61 12.08
N MET A 588 -4.91 -8.70 10.88
CA MET A 588 -5.45 -8.12 9.65
C MET A 588 -6.27 -9.15 8.86
N MET A 589 -7.43 -8.73 8.34
CA MET A 589 -8.33 -9.52 7.51
C MET A 589 -8.52 -8.83 6.16
N ALA A 590 -7.93 -9.38 5.09
CA ALA A 590 -7.90 -8.80 3.75
C ALA A 590 -8.46 -9.75 2.67
N GLY A 591 -8.69 -9.21 1.47
CA GLY A 591 -9.25 -9.96 0.35
C GLY A 591 -10.61 -10.59 0.70
N GLU A 592 -10.86 -11.80 0.22
CA GLU A 592 -12.12 -12.52 0.51
C GLU A 592 -12.33 -12.78 2.01
N ALA A 593 -11.26 -12.93 2.78
CA ALA A 593 -11.34 -13.17 4.22
C ALA A 593 -11.90 -11.97 5.00
N ALA A 594 -11.83 -10.75 4.44
CA ALA A 594 -12.44 -9.57 5.06
C ALA A 594 -13.97 -9.69 5.17
N ASN A 595 -14.59 -10.50 4.31
CA ASN A 595 -16.03 -10.77 4.28
C ASN A 595 -16.45 -11.99 5.12
N LEU A 596 -15.53 -12.56 5.92
CA LEU A 596 -15.83 -13.73 6.74
C LEU A 596 -16.96 -13.45 7.74
N GLU A 597 -18.10 -14.10 7.52
CA GLU A 597 -19.25 -14.08 8.42
C GLU A 597 -19.13 -15.21 9.46
N ALA A 598 -18.64 -14.86 10.65
CA ALA A 598 -18.56 -15.77 11.78
C ALA A 598 -18.83 -15.06 13.11
N PRO A 599 -19.31 -15.79 14.14
CA PRO A 599 -19.39 -15.28 15.52
C PRO A 599 -18.03 -14.79 16.02
N ASN A 600 -18.04 -13.76 16.88
CA ASN A 600 -16.81 -13.16 17.41
C ASN A 600 -15.90 -14.20 18.07
N GLU A 601 -16.48 -15.13 18.82
CA GLU A 601 -15.78 -16.18 19.56
C GLU A 601 -15.02 -17.12 18.62
N VAL A 602 -15.59 -17.38 17.44
CA VAL A 602 -14.95 -18.22 16.42
C VAL A 602 -13.73 -17.50 15.84
N ILE A 603 -13.86 -16.22 15.49
CA ILE A 603 -12.76 -15.41 14.94
C ILE A 603 -11.63 -15.27 15.97
N VAL A 604 -11.96 -14.92 17.22
CA VAL A 604 -10.97 -14.83 18.31
C VAL A 604 -10.27 -16.16 18.54
N ARG A 605 -11.01 -17.28 18.56
CA ARG A 605 -10.40 -18.61 18.71
C ARG A 605 -9.43 -18.93 17.57
N LYS A 606 -9.77 -18.60 16.32
CA LYS A 606 -8.85 -18.80 15.20
C LYS A 606 -7.58 -17.95 15.36
N ALA A 607 -7.71 -16.70 15.77
CA ALA A 607 -6.55 -15.82 16.02
C ALA A 607 -5.66 -16.38 17.15
N MET A 608 -6.27 -16.83 18.24
CA MET A 608 -5.55 -17.44 19.35
C MET A 608 -4.88 -18.76 18.96
N ASN A 609 -5.44 -19.55 18.04
CA ASN A 609 -4.78 -20.75 17.51
C ASN A 609 -3.51 -20.39 16.72
N VAL A 610 -3.56 -19.36 15.88
CA VAL A 610 -2.38 -18.87 15.15
C VAL A 610 -1.29 -18.43 16.13
N LEU A 611 -1.65 -17.61 17.11
CA LEU A 611 -0.72 -17.13 18.13
C LEU A 611 -0.17 -18.28 19.00
N ALA A 612 -0.99 -19.27 19.35
CA ALA A 612 -0.54 -20.44 20.09
C ALA A 612 0.43 -21.31 19.30
N ASN A 613 0.26 -21.45 17.98
CA ASN A 613 1.19 -22.17 17.12
C ASN A 613 2.55 -21.45 17.03
N ILE A 614 2.54 -20.12 16.92
CA ILE A 614 3.76 -19.30 16.80
C ILE A 614 4.52 -19.23 18.13
N PHE A 615 3.83 -18.86 19.21
CA PHE A 615 4.48 -18.54 20.50
C PHE A 615 4.47 -19.72 21.49
N GLY A 616 3.83 -20.84 21.14
CA GLY A 616 3.82 -22.07 21.94
C GLY A 616 3.41 -21.82 23.39
N SER A 617 4.29 -22.22 24.32
CA SER A 617 4.03 -22.08 25.77
C SER A 617 4.06 -20.65 26.30
N ALA A 618 4.61 -19.68 25.55
CA ALA A 618 4.65 -18.27 25.94
C ALA A 618 3.31 -17.58 25.71
N CYS A 619 2.54 -18.03 24.71
CA CYS A 619 1.15 -17.62 24.55
C CYS A 619 0.41 -17.93 25.87
N PRO A 620 -0.34 -16.97 26.45
CA PRO A 620 -1.05 -17.16 27.71
C PRO A 620 -1.81 -18.48 27.72
N LYS A 621 -2.06 -19.06 28.89
CA LYS A 621 -3.00 -20.18 29.07
C LYS A 621 -4.12 -19.69 29.95
N GLY A 622 -5.23 -19.31 29.34
CA GLY A 622 -6.39 -18.79 30.05
C GLY A 622 -7.19 -19.93 30.65
N VAL A 623 -7.52 -19.82 31.93
CA VAL A 623 -8.55 -20.62 32.60
C VAL A 623 -9.79 -19.74 32.64
N SER A 624 -10.85 -20.07 31.88
CA SER A 624 -12.16 -19.49 32.15
C SER A 624 -12.89 -20.41 33.13
N LEU A 625 -13.09 -19.92 34.36
CA LEU A 625 -13.86 -20.59 35.42
C LEU A 625 -15.37 -20.66 35.13
N GLN A 626 -15.85 -20.03 34.05
CA GLN A 626 -17.29 -19.98 33.74
C GLN A 626 -17.76 -20.99 32.70
N PHE A 627 -16.85 -21.69 32.01
CA PHE A 627 -17.17 -22.66 30.94
C PHE A 627 -16.66 -24.07 31.21
N PHE A 628 -16.35 -24.40 32.47
CA PHE A 628 -15.82 -25.72 32.82
C PHE A 628 -16.85 -26.87 32.67
N PHE A 629 -18.14 -26.58 32.48
CA PHE A 629 -19.20 -27.59 32.59
C PHE A 629 -19.83 -28.10 31.28
N LEU A 630 -19.55 -27.54 30.10
CA LEU A 630 -20.37 -27.85 28.91
C LEU A 630 -19.68 -28.57 27.74
N LEU A 631 -18.37 -28.78 27.76
CA LEU A 631 -17.70 -29.57 26.70
C LEU A 631 -16.61 -30.47 27.28
N HIS A 632 -16.94 -31.74 27.50
CA HIS A 632 -15.99 -32.80 27.79
C HIS A 632 -15.21 -33.16 26.50
N ASN A 633 -14.28 -32.30 26.05
CA ASN A 633 -13.08 -32.62 25.21
C ASN A 633 -12.43 -31.41 24.49
N SER A 634 -12.54 -30.18 24.97
CA SER A 634 -11.89 -29.02 24.31
C SER A 634 -10.55 -28.64 24.98
N GLN A 635 -9.49 -28.55 24.18
CA GLN A 635 -8.18 -27.99 24.55
C GLN A 635 -8.34 -26.67 25.33
N ARG A 636 -7.54 -26.50 26.39
CA ARG A 636 -7.43 -25.27 27.19
C ARG A 636 -6.80 -24.15 26.34
N LEU A 637 -7.60 -23.48 25.52
CA LEU A 637 -7.19 -22.31 24.74
C LEU A 637 -7.36 -21.05 25.58
N SER A 638 -6.30 -20.25 25.64
CA SER A 638 -6.30 -18.92 26.25
C SER A 638 -7.20 -17.93 25.55
N GLN A 639 -7.72 -17.00 26.33
CA GLN A 639 -8.48 -15.87 25.82
C GLN A 639 -7.73 -14.57 26.09
N PRO A 640 -7.80 -13.60 25.15
CA PRO A 640 -7.43 -12.23 25.46
C PRO A 640 -8.30 -11.70 26.62
N VAL A 641 -7.82 -10.69 27.33
CA VAL A 641 -8.62 -9.94 28.31
C VAL A 641 -9.87 -9.37 27.63
N GLU A 642 -9.68 -8.89 26.40
CA GLU A 642 -10.74 -8.29 25.61
C GLU A 642 -10.43 -8.41 24.12
N ALA A 643 -11.45 -8.53 23.29
CA ALA A 643 -11.30 -8.56 21.84
C ALA A 643 -12.34 -7.69 21.14
N VAL A 644 -11.89 -6.95 20.12
CA VAL A 644 -12.75 -6.09 19.29
C VAL A 644 -12.55 -6.46 17.83
N ILE A 645 -13.65 -6.72 17.12
CA ILE A 645 -13.63 -7.11 15.71
C ILE A 645 -14.40 -6.09 14.90
N THR A 646 -13.77 -5.53 13.86
CA THR A 646 -14.45 -4.63 12.94
C THR A 646 -15.26 -5.40 11.90
N ARG A 647 -16.36 -4.80 11.43
CA ARG A 647 -17.16 -5.28 10.29
C ARG A 647 -17.59 -4.10 9.43
N TRP A 648 -16.63 -3.50 8.72
CA TRP A 648 -16.83 -2.24 7.99
C TRP A 648 -17.91 -2.30 6.91
N HIS A 649 -18.11 -3.46 6.26
CA HIS A 649 -19.20 -3.65 5.30
C HIS A 649 -20.60 -3.63 5.92
N LYS A 650 -20.74 -3.96 7.21
CA LYS A 650 -22.02 -3.89 7.94
C LYS A 650 -22.29 -2.54 8.57
N ASP A 651 -21.28 -1.69 8.66
CA ASP A 651 -21.43 -0.36 9.23
C ASP A 651 -22.28 0.51 8.30
N PRO A 652 -23.47 0.98 8.73
CA PRO A 652 -24.39 1.71 7.85
C PRO A 652 -23.82 3.06 7.38
N PHE A 653 -22.84 3.62 8.09
CA PHE A 653 -22.21 4.89 7.75
C PHE A 653 -20.89 4.71 6.99
N ALA A 654 -20.53 3.49 6.59
CA ALA A 654 -19.35 3.24 5.76
C ALA A 654 -19.66 2.28 4.60
N CYS A 655 -20.34 1.17 4.88
CA CYS A 655 -20.69 0.11 3.92
C CYS A 655 -19.47 -0.50 3.20
N GLY A 656 -18.32 -0.53 3.88
CA GLY A 656 -17.04 -1.00 3.36
C GLY A 656 -15.87 -0.20 3.91
N ALA A 657 -14.67 -0.46 3.39
CA ALA A 657 -13.43 0.12 3.87
C ALA A 657 -12.95 1.29 2.99
N TYR A 658 -12.54 1.05 1.75
CA TYR A 658 -12.00 2.09 0.85
C TYR A 658 -12.18 1.73 -0.63
N ALA A 659 -12.10 2.73 -1.50
CA ALA A 659 -12.35 2.60 -2.93
C ALA A 659 -11.16 1.99 -3.70
N TYR A 660 -11.44 1.34 -4.84
CA TYR A 660 -10.45 0.83 -5.77
C TYR A 660 -10.96 0.93 -7.21
N ILE A 661 -10.07 0.88 -8.21
CA ILE A 661 -10.47 0.88 -9.63
C ILE A 661 -10.72 -0.56 -10.11
N PRO A 662 -11.97 -0.92 -10.46
CA PRO A 662 -12.28 -2.28 -10.87
C PRO A 662 -11.77 -2.62 -12.26
N CYS A 663 -11.60 -3.91 -12.51
CA CYS A 663 -11.25 -4.43 -13.83
C CYS A 663 -12.28 -4.02 -14.88
N GLY A 664 -11.77 -3.45 -15.97
CA GLY A 664 -12.56 -2.93 -17.08
C GLY A 664 -13.12 -1.53 -16.88
N SER A 665 -12.83 -0.90 -15.75
CA SER A 665 -13.22 0.48 -15.47
C SER A 665 -12.24 1.52 -15.97
N ARG A 666 -12.71 2.76 -16.03
CA ARG A 666 -11.88 3.93 -16.38
C ARG A 666 -10.96 4.35 -15.22
N GLY A 667 -9.82 4.95 -15.54
CA GLY A 667 -8.90 5.53 -14.54
C GLY A 667 -9.34 6.88 -13.97
N ASP A 668 -10.22 7.61 -14.68
CA ASP A 668 -10.68 8.96 -14.34
C ASP A 668 -11.93 8.99 -13.44
N LEU A 669 -12.36 7.84 -12.90
CA LEU A 669 -13.56 7.76 -12.06
C LEU A 669 -13.47 8.68 -10.83
N CYS A 670 -12.30 8.78 -10.20
CA CYS A 670 -12.10 9.68 -9.08
C CYS A 670 -12.27 11.16 -9.47
N ASP A 671 -11.85 11.53 -10.69
CA ASP A 671 -11.96 12.90 -11.19
C ASP A 671 -13.42 13.25 -11.49
N ILE A 672 -14.18 12.31 -12.09
CA ILE A 672 -15.64 12.48 -12.29
C ILE A 672 -16.37 12.69 -10.96
N LEU A 673 -16.01 11.93 -9.92
CA LEU A 673 -16.60 12.09 -8.59
C LEU A 673 -16.19 13.39 -7.90
N ALA A 674 -15.07 13.98 -8.31
CA ALA A 674 -14.62 15.27 -7.79
C ALA A 674 -15.26 16.48 -8.48
N GLU A 675 -15.98 16.28 -9.59
CA GLU A 675 -16.65 17.39 -10.26
C GLU A 675 -17.84 17.92 -9.42
N PRO A 676 -17.99 19.25 -9.29
CA PRO A 676 -19.12 19.83 -8.60
C PRO A 676 -20.42 19.64 -9.39
N ILE A 677 -21.50 19.35 -8.68
CA ILE A 677 -22.84 19.22 -9.27
C ILE A 677 -23.54 20.57 -9.28
N ARG A 678 -23.98 20.95 -10.47
CA ARG A 678 -24.79 22.15 -10.71
C ARG A 678 -26.23 21.93 -10.31
N ALA A 679 -26.97 23.00 -10.02
CA ALA A 679 -28.41 22.95 -9.91
C ALA A 679 -29.02 22.55 -11.27
N GLN A 680 -30.14 21.82 -11.20
CA GLN A 680 -30.91 21.50 -12.39
C GLN A 680 -31.72 22.73 -12.83
N ALA A 681 -31.53 23.15 -14.07
CA ALA A 681 -32.32 24.20 -14.71
C ALA A 681 -33.72 23.67 -15.05
N ALA A 682 -34.63 24.59 -15.42
CA ALA A 682 -36.03 24.24 -15.71
C ALA A 682 -36.21 23.26 -16.89
N ASP A 683 -35.20 23.14 -17.78
CA ASP A 683 -35.17 22.20 -18.90
C ASP A 683 -34.65 20.80 -18.53
N GLY A 684 -34.32 20.58 -17.24
CA GLY A 684 -33.78 19.32 -16.73
C GLY A 684 -32.26 19.19 -16.86
N THR A 685 -31.56 20.17 -17.42
CA THR A 685 -30.08 20.13 -17.56
C THR A 685 -29.39 20.63 -16.28
N TYR A 686 -28.22 20.06 -15.97
CA TYR A 686 -27.39 20.50 -14.85
C TYR A 686 -26.49 21.68 -15.26
N SER A 687 -27.10 22.83 -15.56
CA SER A 687 -26.42 24.02 -16.09
C SER A 687 -26.39 25.22 -15.12
N GLY A 688 -27.03 25.09 -13.96
CA GLY A 688 -27.14 26.14 -12.94
C GLY A 688 -25.88 26.45 -12.14
N GLU A 689 -26.07 27.11 -11.00
CA GLU A 689 -25.00 27.31 -10.01
C GLU A 689 -24.53 25.98 -9.40
N GLU A 690 -23.25 25.87 -9.05
CA GLU A 690 -22.72 24.69 -8.35
C GLU A 690 -23.26 24.65 -6.92
N ARG A 691 -23.88 23.53 -6.55
CA ARG A 691 -24.57 23.35 -5.27
C ARG A 691 -24.01 22.22 -4.45
N ILE A 692 -23.65 21.10 -5.07
CA ILE A 692 -23.08 19.94 -4.37
C ILE A 692 -21.62 19.78 -4.77
N PHE A 693 -20.77 19.69 -3.77
CA PHE A 693 -19.36 19.39 -3.89
C PHE A 693 -19.11 18.04 -3.23
N PHE A 694 -18.18 17.23 -3.75
CA PHE A 694 -17.89 15.91 -3.20
C PHE A 694 -16.47 15.86 -2.67
N ALA A 695 -16.25 15.40 -1.45
CA ALA A 695 -14.89 15.15 -1.01
C ALA A 695 -14.76 13.83 -0.26
N GLY A 696 -13.56 13.30 -0.22
CA GLY A 696 -13.28 12.05 0.46
C GLY A 696 -12.14 11.31 -0.22
N GLU A 697 -11.86 10.11 0.27
CA GLU A 697 -10.84 9.23 -0.31
C GLU A 697 -11.18 8.74 -1.73
N HIS A 698 -12.46 8.82 -2.14
CA HIS A 698 -12.94 8.35 -3.43
C HIS A 698 -12.97 9.46 -4.50
N THR A 699 -12.52 10.67 -4.18
CA THR A 699 -12.53 11.84 -5.09
C THR A 699 -11.11 12.26 -5.48
N SER A 700 -10.12 11.36 -5.40
CA SER A 700 -8.74 11.65 -5.77
C SER A 700 -8.09 10.47 -6.48
N GLY A 701 -7.69 10.66 -7.74
CA GLY A 701 -6.95 9.65 -8.49
C GLY A 701 -5.49 9.52 -8.09
N ARG A 702 -4.89 10.59 -7.54
CA ARG A 702 -3.46 10.65 -7.17
C ARG A 702 -3.15 9.93 -5.87
N TYR A 703 -4.12 9.91 -4.98
CA TYR A 703 -3.97 9.32 -3.67
C TYR A 703 -5.32 8.74 -3.22
N PRO A 704 -5.86 7.68 -3.82
CA PRO A 704 -7.07 7.07 -3.33
C PRO A 704 -6.88 6.48 -1.91
N ALA A 705 -7.99 6.09 -1.28
CA ALA A 705 -8.01 5.18 -0.12
C ALA A 705 -7.24 5.60 1.16
N SER A 706 -6.74 6.83 1.28
CA SER A 706 -5.91 7.25 2.42
C SER A 706 -6.43 8.48 3.18
N VAL A 707 -5.95 8.66 4.42
CA VAL A 707 -6.36 9.76 5.31
C VAL A 707 -5.75 11.08 4.85
N GLN A 708 -4.52 11.03 4.32
CA GLN A 708 -3.77 12.18 3.82
C GLN A 708 -4.57 12.99 2.79
N VAL A 709 -5.48 12.33 2.09
CA VAL A 709 -6.08 12.80 0.84
C VAL A 709 -7.37 13.49 1.13
N GLN A 710 -8.13 12.90 2.05
CA GLN A 710 -9.23 13.56 2.71
C GLN A 710 -8.77 14.92 3.28
N LEU A 711 -7.53 15.04 3.73
CA LEU A 711 -6.96 16.28 4.24
C LEU A 711 -6.43 17.18 3.10
N LEU A 712 -5.64 16.67 2.13
CA LEU A 712 -5.03 17.49 1.06
C LEU A 712 -6.02 18.05 0.04
N TRP A 713 -6.90 17.19 -0.47
CA TRP A 713 -7.69 17.49 -1.66
C TRP A 713 -8.74 18.58 -1.39
N ILE A 714 -9.19 18.68 -0.14
CA ILE A 714 -10.19 19.66 0.27
C ILE A 714 -9.59 21.04 0.51
N ILE A 715 -8.38 21.08 1.05
CA ILE A 715 -7.68 22.33 1.34
C ILE A 715 -7.26 23.01 0.03
N SER A 716 -7.08 22.24 -1.06
CA SER A 716 -6.70 22.77 -2.38
C SER A 716 -7.86 23.01 -3.35
N TYR A 717 -8.83 22.10 -3.51
CA TYR A 717 -9.72 22.13 -4.69
C TYR A 717 -11.08 22.81 -4.44
N TYR A 718 -11.74 22.52 -3.32
CA TYR A 718 -13.15 22.91 -3.12
C TYR A 718 -13.36 24.35 -2.68
N PHE A 719 -12.39 24.93 -2.00
CA PHE A 719 -12.47 26.33 -1.60
C PHE A 719 -12.50 27.28 -2.80
N CYS A 720 -11.68 27.03 -3.82
CA CYS A 720 -11.61 27.87 -5.02
C CYS A 720 -12.91 27.89 -5.80
N ILE A 721 -13.61 26.76 -5.91
CA ILE A 721 -14.87 26.70 -6.67
C ILE A 721 -15.97 27.49 -5.94
N ILE A 722 -16.01 27.44 -4.61
CA ILE A 722 -16.98 28.20 -3.81
C ILE A 722 -16.68 29.72 -3.87
N GLU A 723 -15.41 30.11 -4.01
CA GLU A 723 -14.96 31.51 -3.95
C GLU A 723 -14.81 32.22 -5.32
N GLU A 724 -14.40 31.55 -6.41
CA GLU A 724 -14.07 32.20 -7.71
C GLU A 724 -15.18 33.13 -8.22
N LYS A 725 -16.45 32.83 -7.90
CA LYS A 725 -17.59 33.67 -8.30
C LYS A 725 -18.02 34.71 -7.26
N SER A 726 -17.48 34.66 -6.05
CA SER A 726 -17.75 35.63 -4.98
C SER A 726 -16.84 36.86 -5.07
N ILE A 727 -15.65 36.72 -5.66
CA ILE A 727 -14.63 37.79 -5.78
C ILE A 727 -14.49 38.32 -7.22
N SER A 728 -15.14 37.73 -8.23
CA SER A 728 -15.24 38.28 -9.60
C SER A 728 -15.95 39.66 -9.71
N MET A 729 -16.08 40.41 -8.62
CA MET A 729 -16.54 41.79 -8.56
C MET A 729 -15.61 42.75 -7.77
N ARG A 730 -14.31 42.45 -7.58
CA ARG A 730 -13.34 43.46 -7.10
C ARG A 730 -11.96 43.36 -7.73
#